data_AF-A0A5E4JLA0-F1
#
_entry.id   AF-A0A5E4JLA0-F1
#
_cell.length_a   1.000
_cell.length_b   1.000
_cell.length_c   1.000
_cell.angle_alpha   90.00
_cell.angle_beta   90.00
_cell.angle_gamma   90.00
#
_symmetry.space_group_name_H-M   'P 1'
#
loop_
_entity.id
_entity.type
_entity.pdbx_description
1 polymer ?
#
loop_
_entity_poly.entity_id
_entity_poly.type
_entity_poly.pdbx_seq_one_letter_code
_entity_poly.pdbx_strand_id
1 'polypeptide(L)'
;MVIIAAVCIVAVIAVTFVALKFISFGSSTTTTTIYGSSTTSTSIPQANVHNIDSCTTINRPGTYFLVQNINTSVQKGPCINVISSDVKLVGNGNSVTGSGPYSGVPPFSYGILLSQSTNVTVTGFKVQRFSYDLFLNGSGHAQILGNNFSKPTMSGIYMVDSGNSTVANNYVLASDSPEGGINLQSGKTAVINNTIGDNAHYGIVVNSTGSVFQGNKFLNNPVDLVCNYTAALVYSNTFTNSTCRVSNYCEFATCTNNTPFEIRKVILQPGIVNSCGRITEPGAYSLSSNIRLGSYLNTSRMAERGQSCIEIGAPNVNFACNGREVSAGTAVYLNNTYNVTLSDCSLMHSGTGLYILDSFGITTRNITIDFSNLGAMLKNVTSGRMDGFSAVNNLYGAYLDHANGVTFTRVNTTKNVYGIYLSSGGSDVFRSGSMLNNSRADLYCSVETYNATDNLVQNVACGVTDCAWAPSCKLHIQPALASYPLDSCRTINVPGNYSIVQNIVSPGSCFDITSSNVNLTCKGHLIVGSGTGTAFGMNGVSNVSIANCTIERFGTAVSANKSEQVHLSALLINNVSRGVQFNSVSRGTVLGVSAVTYALSGFNFSNVQGTTITQDSANLGYAGASGFIFNNATRNQVTLNNANNNPLYGMAFLDSKQNSIFNNSALSNSGKDYYCSPSSGGLYANPIGINLGLMSNYCGWLVLQPKVSLNPPCSALSSSSDIVLGADFIYPYGGTCFSVYKSGSSSGNNTIIDCNGHAVLATAGGTFVNVVNATNVRVQNCRIINFPTPISASAAQLAAFNNTILNASTGIFLNHANLASLTMNRIFNSTSGVMIDHSNNTFLQNNNFYNVNTGITALFSSSTRFENNTAVNGVVGILLRNSTANQMHLNSLLNMSGNGMVCAGTSASVSVASLDHGGNRCSSNANCVWMTASPQCMPK
;
A
#
# COMPACT_ATOMS: atom_id res chain seq x y z
N MET A 1 40.24 5.14 8.22
CA MET A 1 40.42 6.57 8.56
C MET A 1 39.31 6.94 9.54
N VAL A 2 39.55 6.68 10.83
CA VAL A 2 39.62 7.65 11.95
C VAL A 2 38.22 8.25 12.27
N ILE A 3 37.45 7.75 13.25
CA ILE A 3 37.57 7.77 14.73
C ILE A 3 37.04 9.08 15.38
N ILE A 4 35.96 8.90 16.16
CA ILE A 4 35.64 9.47 17.51
C ILE A 4 35.61 10.99 17.72
N ALA A 5 34.50 11.47 18.28
CA ALA A 5 34.53 12.39 19.43
C ALA A 5 33.23 12.30 20.26
N ALA A 6 33.36 11.71 21.44
CA ALA A 6 32.44 11.76 22.55
C ALA A 6 33.09 12.61 23.67
N VAL A 7 32.25 13.21 24.52
CA VAL A 7 32.53 13.62 25.92
C VAL A 7 33.49 14.80 26.17
N CYS A 8 32.94 15.86 26.78
CA CYS A 8 33.52 16.65 27.89
C CYS A 8 32.39 17.53 28.49
N ILE A 9 32.20 17.78 29.80
CA ILE A 9 32.85 17.40 31.06
C ILE A 9 31.88 17.78 32.20
N VAL A 10 31.94 17.00 33.27
CA VAL A 10 31.36 17.20 34.61
C VAL A 10 32.19 18.20 35.40
N ALA A 11 31.57 19.22 36.00
CA ALA A 11 32.00 19.87 37.25
C ALA A 11 30.95 20.90 37.69
N VAL A 12 30.22 20.64 38.79
CA VAL A 12 30.19 21.44 40.04
C VAL A 12 29.10 20.82 40.93
N ILE A 13 29.54 19.94 41.83
CA ILE A 13 28.85 19.61 43.09
C ILE A 13 29.51 20.51 44.13
N ALA A 14 28.76 21.45 44.71
CA ALA A 14 28.84 21.89 46.11
C ALA A 14 28.05 23.20 46.29
N VAL A 15 27.34 23.28 47.41
CA VAL A 15 26.62 24.46 47.95
C VAL A 15 25.22 24.70 47.37
N THR A 16 24.21 24.11 48.01
CA THR A 16 23.21 24.87 48.81
C THR A 16 22.28 23.87 49.50
N PHE A 17 22.58 23.57 50.77
CA PHE A 17 21.67 23.00 51.74
C PHE A 17 21.45 24.06 52.83
N VAL A 18 20.23 24.13 53.36
CA VAL A 18 19.74 24.95 54.50
C VAL A 18 19.02 26.25 54.13
N ALA A 19 17.70 26.22 54.41
CA ALA A 19 16.82 27.28 54.95
C ALA A 19 15.58 27.60 54.12
N LEU A 20 14.41 27.14 54.61
CA LEU A 20 13.08 27.79 54.67
C LEU A 20 11.99 26.70 54.60
N LYS A 21 11.57 26.18 55.75
CA LYS A 21 10.40 26.61 56.56
C LYS A 21 9.05 26.16 55.98
N PHE A 22 8.44 25.27 56.77
CA PHE A 22 7.04 24.85 56.81
C PHE A 22 6.05 25.99 56.50
N ILE A 23 5.19 25.76 55.50
CA ILE A 23 3.89 26.45 55.39
C ILE A 23 2.82 25.44 55.78
N SER A 24 2.19 25.71 56.92
CA SER A 24 1.00 25.05 57.44
C SER A 24 -0.21 25.37 56.57
N PHE A 25 -0.95 24.35 56.12
CA PHE A 25 -2.28 24.54 55.57
C PHE A 25 -3.25 24.92 56.70
N GLY A 26 -3.76 26.15 56.65
CA GLY A 26 -4.86 26.59 57.49
C GLY A 26 -6.16 25.93 57.06
N SER A 27 -6.77 25.15 57.95
CA SER A 27 -8.16 24.74 57.83
C SER A 27 -9.05 25.88 58.35
N SER A 28 -9.95 26.34 57.50
CA SER A 28 -11.03 27.27 57.84
C SER A 28 -12.04 26.59 58.77
N THR A 29 -12.12 27.08 60.00
CA THR A 29 -13.14 26.69 60.99
C THR A 29 -14.43 27.48 60.76
N THR A 30 -15.46 26.78 60.31
CA THR A 30 -16.85 27.27 60.32
C THR A 30 -17.42 27.05 61.72
N THR A 31 -17.73 28.15 62.42
CA THR A 31 -18.46 28.14 63.69
C THR A 31 -19.93 27.78 63.45
N THR A 32 -20.33 26.58 63.87
CA THR A 32 -21.73 26.22 64.11
C THR A 32 -21.96 26.12 65.62
N THR A 33 -22.75 27.05 66.14
CA THR A 33 -23.34 27.00 67.48
C THR A 33 -24.34 25.85 67.57
N ILE A 34 -24.09 24.88 68.46
CA ILE A 34 -25.06 23.84 68.83
C ILE A 34 -25.36 23.99 70.33
N TYR A 35 -26.65 24.11 70.63
CA TYR A 35 -27.26 24.16 71.95
C TYR A 35 -26.95 22.92 72.79
N GLY A 36 -26.83 23.12 74.10
CA GLY A 36 -26.48 22.08 75.07
C GLY A 36 -27.44 20.89 75.11
N SER A 37 -26.86 19.71 75.27
CA SER A 37 -27.54 18.51 75.74
C SER A 37 -26.58 17.68 76.60
N SER A 38 -27.15 17.04 77.61
CA SER A 38 -26.55 16.45 78.80
C SER A 38 -25.29 15.60 78.59
N THR A 39 -24.32 15.79 79.47
CA THR A 39 -23.21 14.87 79.73
C THR A 39 -23.73 13.52 80.23
N THR A 40 -23.83 12.53 79.35
CA THR A 40 -23.82 11.11 79.71
C THR A 40 -22.39 10.59 79.55
N SER A 41 -21.78 10.16 80.65
CA SER A 41 -20.50 9.48 80.64
C SER A 41 -20.66 8.10 79.98
N THR A 42 -20.37 8.00 78.69
CA THR A 42 -20.20 6.70 78.03
C THR A 42 -18.83 6.15 78.40
N SER A 43 -18.81 5.16 79.30
CA SER A 43 -17.65 4.29 79.54
C SER A 43 -17.13 3.76 78.20
N ILE A 44 -15.83 3.93 77.93
CA ILE A 44 -15.17 3.29 76.79
C ILE A 44 -15.45 1.79 76.90
N PRO A 45 -16.16 1.16 75.94
CA PRO A 45 -16.42 -0.26 75.99
C PRO A 45 -15.08 -0.99 76.00
N GLN A 46 -14.82 -1.76 77.06
CA GLN A 46 -13.68 -2.67 77.10
C GLN A 46 -13.78 -3.57 75.86
N ALA A 47 -12.83 -3.44 74.94
CA ALA A 47 -12.83 -4.23 73.71
C ALA A 47 -12.75 -5.71 74.11
N ASN A 48 -13.84 -6.45 73.88
CA ASN A 48 -13.88 -7.87 74.13
C ASN A 48 -12.91 -8.55 73.16
N VAL A 49 -11.81 -9.06 73.72
CA VAL A 49 -10.77 -9.79 73.00
C VAL A 49 -11.00 -11.28 73.22
N HIS A 50 -11.01 -12.04 72.12
CA HIS A 50 -11.23 -13.48 72.13
C HIS A 50 -10.11 -14.19 71.37
N ASN A 51 -9.62 -15.30 71.91
CA ASN A 51 -8.66 -16.18 71.22
C ASN A 51 -9.42 -17.24 70.41
N ILE A 52 -8.89 -17.57 69.23
CA ILE A 52 -9.33 -18.66 68.37
C ILE A 52 -8.15 -19.62 68.22
N ASP A 53 -8.38 -20.88 68.55
CA ASP A 53 -7.38 -21.96 68.49
C ASP A 53 -7.84 -23.17 67.65
N SER A 54 -9.10 -23.15 67.20
CA SER A 54 -9.79 -24.21 66.47
C SER A 54 -10.90 -23.62 65.58
N CYS A 55 -11.43 -24.40 64.63
CA CYS A 55 -12.55 -23.98 63.79
C CYS A 55 -13.77 -23.59 64.66
N THR A 56 -14.39 -22.45 64.40
CA THR A 56 -15.40 -21.85 65.29
C THR A 56 -16.42 -20.99 64.55
N THR A 57 -17.52 -20.65 65.23
CA THR A 57 -18.50 -19.66 64.78
C THR A 57 -18.43 -18.41 65.66
N ILE A 58 -18.23 -17.26 65.02
CA ILE A 58 -18.22 -15.94 65.64
C ILE A 58 -19.61 -15.33 65.49
N ASN A 59 -20.35 -15.28 66.59
CA ASN A 59 -21.73 -14.79 66.65
C ASN A 59 -21.92 -13.59 67.58
N ARG A 60 -20.84 -12.92 67.99
CA ARG A 60 -20.86 -11.68 68.77
C ARG A 60 -19.83 -10.68 68.22
N PRO A 61 -20.09 -9.36 68.32
CA PRO A 61 -19.10 -8.33 67.99
C PRO A 61 -17.86 -8.45 68.87
N GLY A 62 -16.70 -8.05 68.35
CA GLY A 62 -15.45 -8.07 69.12
C GLY A 62 -14.20 -8.24 68.27
N THR A 63 -13.05 -8.30 68.94
CA THR A 63 -11.76 -8.58 68.31
C THR A 63 -11.34 -10.02 68.60
N TYR A 64 -11.01 -10.77 67.56
CA TYR A 64 -10.68 -12.18 67.61
C TYR A 64 -9.27 -12.42 67.09
N PHE A 65 -8.42 -13.10 67.85
CA PHE A 65 -7.04 -13.42 67.47
C PHE A 65 -6.88 -14.92 67.23
N LEU A 66 -6.37 -15.29 66.07
CA LEU A 66 -5.88 -16.64 65.84
C LEU A 66 -4.54 -16.80 66.56
N VAL A 67 -4.49 -17.66 67.59
CA VAL A 67 -3.30 -17.81 68.45
C VAL A 67 -2.37 -18.93 68.02
N GLN A 68 -2.83 -19.84 67.16
CA GLN A 68 -2.04 -20.94 66.60
C GLN A 68 -2.54 -21.32 65.21
N ASN A 69 -1.73 -22.10 64.46
CA ASN A 69 -2.15 -22.67 63.19
C ASN A 69 -3.32 -23.66 63.39
N ILE A 70 -4.34 -23.58 62.54
CA ILE A 70 -5.42 -24.56 62.45
C ILE A 70 -5.17 -25.46 61.24
N ASN A 71 -4.99 -26.76 61.47
CA ASN A 71 -5.02 -27.77 60.41
C ASN A 71 -6.32 -28.56 60.55
N THR A 72 -7.15 -28.55 59.51
CA THR A 72 -8.50 -29.13 59.57
C THR A 72 -8.81 -30.00 58.37
N SER A 73 -9.67 -31.00 58.57
CA SER A 73 -10.20 -31.90 57.55
C SER A 73 -11.62 -31.53 57.12
N VAL A 74 -12.00 -30.25 57.26
CA VAL A 74 -13.34 -29.75 56.86
C VAL A 74 -13.59 -30.04 55.38
N GLN A 75 -14.46 -31.02 55.14
CA GLN A 75 -14.89 -31.42 53.80
C GLN A 75 -16.05 -30.57 53.29
N LYS A 76 -16.88 -30.04 54.20
CA LYS A 76 -18.05 -29.19 53.90
C LYS A 76 -18.20 -28.11 54.96
N GLY A 77 -18.57 -26.91 54.53
CA GLY A 77 -18.85 -25.79 55.43
C GLY A 77 -17.60 -25.02 55.85
N PRO A 78 -17.77 -24.00 56.70
CA PRO A 78 -16.68 -23.11 57.09
C PRO A 78 -15.85 -23.66 58.24
N CYS A 79 -14.54 -23.38 58.25
CA CYS A 79 -13.73 -23.51 59.45
C CYS A 79 -13.98 -22.32 60.40
N ILE A 80 -13.89 -21.09 59.92
CA ILE A 80 -14.27 -19.89 60.69
C ILE A 80 -15.53 -19.29 60.05
N ASN A 81 -16.64 -19.33 60.77
CA ASN A 81 -17.91 -18.75 60.32
C ASN A 81 -18.22 -17.47 61.08
N VAL A 82 -18.33 -16.34 60.39
CA VAL A 82 -18.66 -15.04 60.99
C VAL A 82 -20.08 -14.66 60.60
N ILE A 83 -20.97 -14.68 61.60
CA ILE A 83 -22.39 -14.31 61.45
C ILE A 83 -22.74 -13.04 62.24
N SER A 84 -21.78 -12.46 62.96
CA SER A 84 -21.94 -11.18 63.65
C SER A 84 -21.33 -10.03 62.87
N SER A 85 -21.94 -8.86 62.97
CA SER A 85 -21.35 -7.59 62.52
C SER A 85 -20.33 -7.06 63.55
N ASP A 86 -19.55 -6.05 63.14
CA ASP A 86 -18.57 -5.36 63.99
C ASP A 86 -17.50 -6.30 64.58
N VAL A 87 -16.96 -7.17 63.71
CA VAL A 87 -15.96 -8.18 64.05
C VAL A 87 -14.61 -7.80 63.45
N LYS A 88 -13.56 -7.79 64.28
CA LYS A 88 -12.17 -7.70 63.82
C LYS A 88 -11.46 -9.03 64.03
N LEU A 89 -11.24 -9.76 62.94
CA LEU A 89 -10.56 -11.04 62.91
C LEU A 89 -9.09 -10.85 62.52
N VAL A 90 -8.16 -11.22 63.41
CA VAL A 90 -6.71 -11.00 63.28
C VAL A 90 -5.98 -12.34 63.31
N GLY A 91 -5.27 -12.67 62.23
CA GLY A 91 -4.61 -13.96 62.05
C GLY A 91 -3.24 -14.07 62.72
N ASN A 92 -2.59 -12.95 63.05
CA ASN A 92 -1.23 -12.90 63.62
C ASN A 92 -0.18 -13.69 62.82
N GLY A 93 -0.38 -13.86 61.52
CA GLY A 93 0.48 -14.67 60.64
C GLY A 93 0.26 -16.18 60.74
N ASN A 94 -0.64 -16.64 61.61
CA ASN A 94 -1.01 -18.05 61.71
C ASN A 94 -1.82 -18.51 60.50
N SER A 95 -1.75 -19.82 60.23
CA SER A 95 -2.42 -20.44 59.09
C SER A 95 -3.75 -21.11 59.46
N VAL A 96 -4.69 -21.07 58.51
CA VAL A 96 -5.87 -21.94 58.49
C VAL A 96 -5.74 -22.81 57.25
N THR A 97 -5.37 -24.06 57.47
CA THR A 97 -5.07 -25.02 56.40
C THR A 97 -6.17 -26.06 56.35
N GLY A 98 -6.90 -26.08 55.26
CA GLY A 98 -7.85 -27.13 54.94
C GLY A 98 -7.16 -28.34 54.32
N SER A 99 -7.96 -29.33 53.94
CA SER A 99 -7.50 -30.55 53.29
C SER A 99 -7.79 -30.60 51.79
N GLY A 100 -8.22 -29.49 51.16
CA GLY A 100 -8.93 -29.46 49.87
C GLY A 100 -8.24 -30.13 48.66
N PRO A 101 -9.01 -30.47 47.57
CA PRO A 101 -10.46 -30.25 47.39
C PRO A 101 -11.38 -31.45 47.00
N TYR A 102 -12.69 -31.16 46.95
CA TYR A 102 -13.67 -31.69 45.99
C TYR A 102 -13.97 -30.58 44.96
N SER A 103 -13.67 -30.79 43.68
CA SER A 103 -13.87 -29.79 42.64
C SER A 103 -15.32 -29.74 42.16
N GLY A 104 -15.81 -28.53 41.88
CA GLY A 104 -16.95 -28.26 40.97
C GLY A 104 -18.36 -28.68 41.41
N VAL A 105 -18.52 -29.48 42.48
CA VAL A 105 -19.83 -29.95 42.93
C VAL A 105 -20.02 -29.60 44.41
N PRO A 106 -21.07 -28.83 44.77
CA PRO A 106 -21.44 -28.62 46.16
C PRO A 106 -21.61 -29.97 46.88
N PRO A 107 -21.26 -30.07 48.16
CA PRO A 107 -21.02 -28.97 49.08
C PRO A 107 -19.56 -28.50 49.15
N PHE A 108 -19.36 -27.19 49.27
CA PHE A 108 -18.03 -26.56 49.34
C PHE A 108 -17.50 -26.44 50.76
N SER A 109 -16.17 -26.35 50.90
CA SER A 109 -15.48 -25.98 52.14
C SER A 109 -14.99 -24.54 52.10
N TYR A 110 -15.03 -23.85 53.24
CA TYR A 110 -14.63 -22.45 53.36
C TYR A 110 -13.59 -22.30 54.47
N GLY A 111 -12.48 -21.61 54.20
CA GLY A 111 -11.53 -21.27 55.26
C GLY A 111 -12.17 -20.28 56.24
N ILE A 112 -12.59 -19.14 55.69
CA ILE A 112 -13.35 -18.10 56.39
C ILE A 112 -14.62 -17.80 55.59
N LEU A 113 -15.78 -17.84 56.25
CA LEU A 113 -17.08 -17.47 55.69
C LEU A 113 -17.63 -16.25 56.43
N LEU A 114 -17.95 -15.19 55.70
CA LEU A 114 -18.74 -14.06 56.21
C LEU A 114 -20.17 -14.21 55.68
N SER A 115 -21.14 -14.40 56.57
CA SER A 115 -22.54 -14.64 56.19
C SER A 115 -23.43 -13.55 56.78
N GLN A 116 -24.02 -12.72 55.91
CA GLN A 116 -24.97 -11.66 56.27
C GLN A 116 -24.46 -10.72 57.39
N SER A 117 -23.16 -10.43 57.39
CA SER A 117 -22.52 -9.57 58.39
C SER A 117 -22.04 -8.27 57.76
N THR A 118 -21.95 -7.20 58.56
CA THR A 118 -21.37 -5.93 58.10
C THR A 118 -20.25 -5.45 59.01
N ASN A 119 -19.35 -4.63 58.47
CA ASN A 119 -18.23 -4.05 59.20
C ASN A 119 -17.32 -5.14 59.82
N VAL A 120 -16.90 -6.10 58.98
CA VAL A 120 -15.99 -7.18 59.38
C VAL A 120 -14.59 -6.92 58.80
N THR A 121 -13.58 -6.86 59.65
CA THR A 121 -12.17 -6.79 59.23
C THR A 121 -11.53 -8.17 59.33
N VAL A 122 -10.92 -8.67 58.26
CA VAL A 122 -10.12 -9.91 58.22
C VAL A 122 -8.69 -9.55 57.86
N THR A 123 -7.72 -9.77 58.75
CA THR A 123 -6.34 -9.36 58.52
C THR A 123 -5.27 -10.32 59.05
N GLY A 124 -4.15 -10.43 58.33
CA GLY A 124 -2.98 -11.17 58.78
C GLY A 124 -3.13 -12.70 58.81
N PHE A 125 -4.01 -13.28 58.00
CA PHE A 125 -4.18 -14.73 57.88
C PHE A 125 -3.33 -15.33 56.75
N LYS A 126 -2.93 -16.59 56.92
CA LYS A 126 -2.56 -17.49 55.81
C LYS A 126 -3.61 -18.59 55.64
N VAL A 127 -4.50 -18.48 54.67
CA VAL A 127 -5.53 -19.50 54.41
C VAL A 127 -5.14 -20.30 53.17
N GLN A 128 -5.30 -21.62 53.23
CA GLN A 128 -4.94 -22.48 52.10
C GLN A 128 -5.73 -23.78 52.05
N ARG A 129 -5.89 -24.32 50.83
CA ARG A 129 -6.49 -25.64 50.55
C ARG A 129 -7.96 -25.76 50.98
N PHE A 130 -8.78 -24.75 50.70
CA PHE A 130 -10.24 -24.84 50.76
C PHE A 130 -10.85 -24.74 49.36
N SER A 131 -12.15 -25.04 49.21
CA SER A 131 -12.85 -24.64 47.97
C SER A 131 -12.77 -23.13 47.80
N TYR A 132 -13.11 -22.40 48.87
CA TYR A 132 -12.91 -20.95 48.96
C TYR A 132 -12.10 -20.63 50.20
N ASP A 133 -10.99 -19.90 50.06
CA ASP A 133 -10.23 -19.51 51.24
C ASP A 133 -10.99 -18.44 52.05
N LEU A 134 -11.59 -17.46 51.36
CA LEU A 134 -12.51 -16.48 51.93
C LEU A 134 -13.76 -16.34 51.05
N PHE A 135 -14.94 -16.51 51.66
CA PHE A 135 -16.23 -16.36 50.99
C PHE A 135 -17.11 -15.34 51.72
N LEU A 136 -17.64 -14.36 50.97
CA LEU A 136 -18.55 -13.35 51.47
C LEU A 136 -19.92 -13.57 50.83
N ASN A 137 -20.92 -13.82 51.67
CA ASN A 137 -22.30 -14.01 51.27
C ASN A 137 -23.19 -12.94 51.89
N GLY A 138 -23.73 -12.02 51.09
CA GLY A 138 -24.63 -10.98 51.60
C GLY A 138 -23.99 -10.02 52.61
N SER A 139 -22.66 -9.85 52.57
CA SER A 139 -21.91 -9.12 53.61
C SER A 139 -21.36 -7.79 53.09
N GLY A 140 -21.53 -6.71 53.86
CA GLY A 140 -21.19 -5.34 53.41
C GLY A 140 -20.11 -4.66 54.26
N HIS A 141 -19.39 -3.69 53.69
CA HIS A 141 -18.35 -2.92 54.42
C HIS A 141 -17.25 -3.80 55.03
N ALA A 142 -16.91 -4.91 54.39
CA ALA A 142 -15.83 -5.78 54.86
C ALA A 142 -14.45 -5.18 54.51
N GLN A 143 -13.47 -5.39 55.37
CA GLN A 143 -12.08 -4.99 55.16
C GLN A 143 -11.16 -6.20 55.17
N ILE A 144 -10.66 -6.61 54.01
CA ILE A 144 -9.82 -7.80 53.82
C ILE A 144 -8.40 -7.32 53.57
N LEU A 145 -7.56 -7.33 54.60
CA LEU A 145 -6.30 -6.57 54.64
C LEU A 145 -5.09 -7.46 54.93
N GLY A 146 -4.09 -7.51 54.05
CA GLY A 146 -2.79 -8.11 54.39
C GLY A 146 -2.82 -9.62 54.61
N ASN A 147 -3.68 -10.36 53.91
CA ASN A 147 -3.80 -11.81 54.03
C ASN A 147 -3.08 -12.53 52.90
N ASN A 148 -2.82 -13.83 53.09
CA ASN A 148 -2.28 -14.75 52.09
C ASN A 148 -3.28 -15.89 51.85
N PHE A 149 -3.90 -15.89 50.68
CA PHE A 149 -4.83 -16.90 50.19
C PHE A 149 -4.12 -17.72 49.11
N SER A 150 -3.96 -19.03 49.31
CA SER A 150 -3.12 -19.85 48.44
C SER A 150 -3.64 -21.26 48.24
N LYS A 151 -3.61 -21.73 46.98
CA LYS A 151 -4.13 -23.04 46.58
C LYS A 151 -5.62 -23.26 46.93
N PRO A 152 -6.51 -22.26 46.76
CA PRO A 152 -7.94 -22.53 46.77
C PRO A 152 -8.31 -23.26 45.49
N THR A 153 -9.39 -24.04 45.53
CA THR A 153 -9.75 -24.84 44.35
C THR A 153 -10.91 -24.27 43.56
N MET A 154 -11.56 -23.23 44.09
CA MET A 154 -12.50 -22.37 43.38
C MET A 154 -11.99 -20.93 43.35
N SER A 155 -11.82 -20.29 44.51
CA SER A 155 -11.33 -18.90 44.54
C SER A 155 -10.70 -18.54 45.88
N GLY A 156 -9.70 -17.66 45.86
CA GLY A 156 -9.08 -17.17 47.08
C GLY A 156 -10.03 -16.25 47.83
N ILE A 157 -10.66 -15.33 47.10
CA ILE A 157 -11.66 -14.41 47.62
C ILE A 157 -12.87 -14.42 46.70
N TYR A 158 -14.01 -14.87 47.21
CA TYR A 158 -15.26 -14.89 46.47
C TYR A 158 -16.31 -14.01 47.15
N MET A 159 -16.93 -13.11 46.38
CA MET A 159 -17.89 -12.13 46.89
C MET A 159 -19.21 -12.22 46.11
N VAL A 160 -20.28 -12.60 46.81
CA VAL A 160 -21.66 -12.62 46.29
C VAL A 160 -22.58 -11.81 47.19
N ASP A 161 -23.46 -11.04 46.57
CA ASP A 161 -24.35 -10.03 47.18
C ASP A 161 -23.67 -9.15 48.24
N SER A 162 -22.40 -8.81 48.00
CA SER A 162 -21.52 -8.18 48.98
C SER A 162 -20.93 -6.89 48.42
N GLY A 163 -21.14 -5.75 49.09
CA GLY A 163 -20.78 -4.43 48.56
C GLY A 163 -20.16 -3.48 49.57
N ASN A 164 -19.60 -2.38 49.06
CA ASN A 164 -18.87 -1.35 49.81
C ASN A 164 -17.67 -1.90 50.61
N SER A 165 -17.06 -2.98 50.12
CA SER A 165 -15.95 -3.66 50.80
C SER A 165 -14.60 -3.25 50.23
N THR A 166 -13.53 -3.45 51.01
CA THR A 166 -12.14 -3.20 50.61
C THR A 166 -11.33 -4.50 50.68
N VAL A 167 -10.68 -4.85 49.58
CA VAL A 167 -9.71 -5.95 49.47
C VAL A 167 -8.35 -5.31 49.22
N ALA A 168 -7.49 -5.23 50.23
CA ALA A 168 -6.23 -4.53 50.11
C ALA A 168 -4.99 -5.27 50.64
N ASN A 169 -3.86 -5.11 49.94
CA ASN A 169 -2.55 -5.65 50.31
C ASN A 169 -2.52 -7.18 50.51
N ASN A 170 -3.38 -7.93 49.83
CA ASN A 170 -3.42 -9.39 49.95
C ASN A 170 -2.55 -10.09 48.89
N TYR A 171 -2.11 -11.29 49.20
CA TYR A 171 -1.55 -12.26 48.25
C TYR A 171 -2.63 -13.28 47.92
N VAL A 172 -2.96 -13.43 46.64
CA VAL A 172 -3.97 -14.38 46.15
C VAL A 172 -3.36 -15.23 45.06
N LEU A 173 -3.04 -16.48 45.39
CA LEU A 173 -2.16 -17.31 44.58
C LEU A 173 -2.75 -18.69 44.28
N ALA A 174 -2.49 -19.18 43.06
CA ALA A 174 -2.71 -20.57 42.67
C ALA A 174 -4.16 -21.07 42.85
N SER A 175 -5.16 -20.28 42.43
CA SER A 175 -6.52 -20.80 42.25
C SER A 175 -6.61 -21.73 41.03
N ASP A 176 -7.31 -22.85 41.16
CA ASP A 176 -7.38 -23.91 40.14
C ASP A 176 -8.57 -23.81 39.17
N SER A 177 -9.48 -22.85 39.33
CA SER A 177 -10.75 -22.84 38.59
C SER A 177 -11.07 -21.53 37.83
N PRO A 178 -12.12 -21.53 36.98
CA PRO A 178 -12.59 -20.35 36.24
C PRO A 178 -13.22 -19.25 37.09
N GLU A 179 -13.39 -19.44 38.40
CA GLU A 179 -13.83 -18.38 39.32
C GLU A 179 -12.69 -17.40 39.62
N GLY A 180 -11.44 -17.79 39.32
CA GLY A 180 -10.25 -16.95 39.41
C GLY A 180 -9.72 -16.75 40.83
N GLY A 181 -8.65 -15.97 40.96
CA GLY A 181 -8.08 -15.62 42.27
C GLY A 181 -9.06 -14.81 43.13
N ILE A 182 -9.63 -13.76 42.54
CA ILE A 182 -10.67 -12.92 43.16
C ILE A 182 -11.91 -12.89 42.27
N ASN A 183 -13.08 -13.19 42.82
CA ASN A 183 -14.35 -13.13 42.12
C ASN A 183 -15.27 -12.07 42.74
N LEU A 184 -15.69 -11.10 41.91
CA LEU A 184 -16.59 -10.02 42.30
C LEU A 184 -17.94 -10.20 41.60
N GLN A 185 -18.85 -10.97 42.20
CA GLN A 185 -20.14 -11.28 41.59
C GLN A 185 -21.18 -10.15 41.70
N SER A 186 -21.00 -9.21 42.64
CA SER A 186 -21.90 -8.07 42.84
C SER A 186 -21.25 -7.01 43.76
N GLY A 187 -21.85 -5.81 43.82
CA GLY A 187 -21.48 -4.76 44.76
C GLY A 187 -20.22 -3.96 44.40
N LYS A 188 -20.16 -2.71 44.88
CA LYS A 188 -18.99 -1.84 44.69
C LYS A 188 -17.86 -2.30 45.61
N THR A 189 -16.69 -2.62 45.07
CA THR A 189 -15.54 -3.09 45.87
C THR A 189 -14.27 -2.32 45.51
N ALA A 190 -13.50 -1.93 46.51
CA ALA A 190 -12.17 -1.36 46.33
C ALA A 190 -11.11 -2.47 46.43
N VAL A 191 -10.47 -2.81 45.30
CA VAL A 191 -9.40 -3.81 45.21
C VAL A 191 -8.06 -3.07 45.05
N ILE A 192 -7.27 -3.00 46.12
CA ILE A 192 -6.13 -2.08 46.23
C ILE A 192 -4.82 -2.81 46.57
N ASN A 193 -3.75 -2.60 45.81
CA ASN A 193 -2.39 -3.07 46.11
C ASN A 193 -2.28 -4.60 46.36
N ASN A 194 -3.10 -5.42 45.72
CA ASN A 194 -3.01 -6.87 45.87
C ASN A 194 -1.98 -7.46 44.91
N THR A 195 -1.35 -8.56 45.32
CA THR A 195 -0.52 -9.41 44.44
C THR A 195 -1.33 -10.66 44.08
N ILE A 196 -1.68 -10.79 42.81
CA ILE A 196 -2.59 -11.83 42.32
C ILE A 196 -1.86 -12.63 41.24
N GLY A 197 -1.61 -13.91 41.48
CA GLY A 197 -0.78 -14.65 40.55
C GLY A 197 -0.81 -16.16 40.62
N ASP A 198 -0.18 -16.76 39.61
CA ASP A 198 -0.06 -18.21 39.43
C ASP A 198 -1.44 -18.93 39.40
N ASN A 199 -2.54 -18.22 39.11
CA ASN A 199 -3.86 -18.81 39.00
C ASN A 199 -4.00 -19.54 37.65
N ALA A 200 -4.66 -20.71 37.65
CA ALA A 200 -4.79 -21.58 36.48
C ALA A 200 -5.61 -20.97 35.33
N HIS A 201 -6.49 -20.00 35.62
CA HIS A 201 -7.35 -19.36 34.63
C HIS A 201 -7.28 -17.83 34.69
N TYR A 202 -7.84 -17.24 35.75
CA TYR A 202 -8.06 -15.80 35.85
C TYR A 202 -7.48 -15.20 37.13
N GLY A 203 -6.89 -14.01 37.02
CA GLY A 203 -6.52 -13.20 38.18
C GLY A 203 -7.77 -12.69 38.92
N ILE A 204 -8.53 -11.82 38.25
CA ILE A 204 -9.80 -11.28 38.77
C ILE A 204 -10.94 -11.52 37.76
N VAL A 205 -12.05 -12.06 38.25
CA VAL A 205 -13.33 -12.13 37.54
C VAL A 205 -14.23 -10.99 38.01
N VAL A 206 -14.60 -10.10 37.10
CA VAL A 206 -15.38 -8.88 37.39
C VAL A 206 -16.79 -9.02 36.82
N ASN A 207 -17.77 -9.18 37.71
CA ASN A 207 -19.20 -9.18 37.39
C ASN A 207 -19.94 -8.10 38.22
N SER A 208 -19.20 -7.09 38.68
CA SER A 208 -19.71 -5.94 39.42
C SER A 208 -19.43 -4.62 38.68
N THR A 209 -20.20 -3.59 39.03
CA THR A 209 -20.01 -2.21 38.56
C THR A 209 -19.74 -1.28 39.75
N GLY A 210 -19.06 -0.17 39.49
CA GLY A 210 -18.64 0.81 40.48
C GLY A 210 -17.46 0.37 41.35
N SER A 211 -16.74 -0.70 40.97
CA SER A 211 -15.55 -1.17 41.67
C SER A 211 -14.31 -0.38 41.26
N VAL A 212 -13.34 -0.28 42.18
CA VAL A 212 -12.08 0.46 42.00
C VAL A 212 -10.93 -0.53 42.08
N PHE A 213 -10.09 -0.57 41.04
CA PHE A 213 -8.88 -1.37 40.95
C PHE A 213 -7.66 -0.46 40.96
N GLN A 214 -6.91 -0.46 42.05
CA GLN A 214 -5.79 0.46 42.24
C GLN A 214 -4.51 -0.27 42.67
N GLY A 215 -3.38 -0.02 42.00
CA GLY A 215 -2.07 -0.52 42.47
C GLY A 215 -1.89 -2.05 42.43
N ASN A 216 -2.78 -2.80 41.78
CA ASN A 216 -2.72 -4.26 41.80
C ASN A 216 -1.62 -4.79 40.87
N LYS A 217 -0.93 -5.83 41.33
CA LYS A 217 0.13 -6.53 40.61
C LYS A 217 -0.33 -7.92 40.21
N PHE A 218 -0.32 -8.19 38.92
CA PHE A 218 -0.67 -9.49 38.36
C PHE A 218 0.59 -10.26 37.95
N LEU A 219 0.67 -11.54 38.34
CA LEU A 219 1.83 -12.39 38.09
C LEU A 219 1.40 -13.72 37.48
N ASN A 220 1.93 -14.10 36.31
CA ASN A 220 1.77 -15.45 35.75
C ASN A 220 0.32 -15.97 35.58
N ASN A 221 -0.69 -15.12 35.49
CA ASN A 221 -2.04 -15.57 35.13
C ASN A 221 -2.15 -15.70 33.60
N PRO A 222 -2.89 -16.69 33.07
CA PRO A 222 -3.24 -16.73 31.65
C PRO A 222 -4.01 -15.48 31.21
N VAL A 223 -4.98 -15.05 32.02
CA VAL A 223 -5.71 -13.78 31.85
C VAL A 223 -5.79 -13.07 33.20
N ASP A 224 -5.38 -11.82 33.26
CA ASP A 224 -5.31 -11.06 34.51
C ASP A 224 -6.68 -10.55 34.94
N LEU A 225 -7.48 -10.04 33.99
CA LEU A 225 -8.86 -9.61 34.22
C LEU A 225 -9.80 -10.19 33.17
N VAL A 226 -10.97 -10.66 33.61
CA VAL A 226 -12.08 -11.01 32.72
C VAL A 226 -13.37 -10.35 33.22
N CYS A 227 -14.09 -9.72 32.29
CA CYS A 227 -15.31 -8.98 32.61
C CYS A 227 -16.54 -9.61 31.97
N ASN A 228 -17.66 -9.60 32.71
CA ASN A 228 -18.98 -9.87 32.17
C ASN A 228 -19.54 -8.63 31.45
N TYR A 229 -20.59 -8.80 30.64
CA TYR A 229 -21.13 -7.81 29.70
C TYR A 229 -21.40 -6.44 30.33
N THR A 230 -21.92 -6.38 31.56
CA THR A 230 -22.25 -5.12 32.25
C THR A 230 -21.04 -4.50 32.97
N ALA A 231 -20.07 -5.31 33.39
CA ALA A 231 -18.84 -4.88 34.05
C ALA A 231 -17.75 -4.46 33.05
N ALA A 232 -17.89 -4.86 31.79
CA ALA A 232 -16.94 -4.68 30.70
C ALA A 232 -16.70 -3.22 30.27
N LEU A 233 -17.66 -2.33 30.48
CA LEU A 233 -17.67 -0.99 29.86
C LEU A 233 -16.69 -0.02 30.52
N VAL A 234 -16.24 1.00 29.80
CA VAL A 234 -15.23 1.98 30.26
C VAL A 234 -15.63 2.67 31.57
N TYR A 235 -16.91 3.02 31.73
CA TYR A 235 -17.43 3.68 32.94
C TYR A 235 -17.90 2.70 34.02
N SER A 236 -17.92 1.39 33.72
CA SER A 236 -18.44 0.41 34.67
C SER A 236 -17.55 0.28 35.90
N ASN A 237 -16.24 0.46 35.76
CA ASN A 237 -15.27 0.34 36.86
C ASN A 237 -14.09 1.29 36.66
N THR A 238 -13.33 1.56 37.74
CA THR A 238 -12.12 2.41 37.68
C THR A 238 -10.87 1.56 37.76
N PHE A 239 -9.88 1.77 36.89
CA PHE A 239 -8.60 1.06 36.90
C PHE A 239 -7.44 2.05 36.84
N THR A 240 -6.67 2.13 37.91
CA THR A 240 -5.58 3.12 38.06
C THR A 240 -4.33 2.47 38.66
N ASN A 241 -3.15 2.88 38.22
CA ASN A 241 -1.86 2.43 38.75
C ASN A 241 -1.69 0.90 38.89
N SER A 242 -2.47 0.11 38.14
CA SER A 242 -2.42 -1.36 38.18
C SER A 242 -1.74 -1.84 36.90
N THR A 243 -0.89 -2.87 37.01
CA THR A 243 -0.12 -3.39 35.87
C THR A 243 -0.62 -4.77 35.47
N CYS A 244 -1.26 -4.89 34.32
CA CYS A 244 -1.74 -6.16 33.78
C CYS A 244 -1.19 -6.42 32.36
N ARG A 245 -1.00 -7.70 32.03
CA ARG A 245 -0.55 -8.19 30.74
C ARG A 245 -1.73 -8.52 29.82
N VAL A 246 -2.75 -9.21 30.31
CA VAL A 246 -3.89 -9.65 29.50
C VAL A 246 -5.22 -9.31 30.18
N SER A 247 -6.08 -8.55 29.50
CA SER A 247 -7.50 -8.48 29.87
C SER A 247 -8.40 -9.02 28.77
N ASN A 248 -9.48 -9.66 29.18
CA ASN A 248 -10.56 -10.08 28.30
C ASN A 248 -11.81 -9.28 28.62
N TYR A 249 -12.31 -8.53 27.65
CA TYR A 249 -13.59 -7.82 27.70
C TYR A 249 -13.66 -6.66 28.70
N CYS A 250 -12.59 -6.33 29.41
CA CYS A 250 -12.56 -5.23 30.38
C CYS A 250 -12.07 -3.93 29.72
N GLU A 251 -12.96 -3.18 29.07
CA GLU A 251 -12.60 -1.93 28.36
C GLU A 251 -12.11 -0.82 29.29
N PHE A 252 -12.45 -0.88 30.58
CA PHE A 252 -11.92 0.05 31.59
C PHE A 252 -10.45 -0.25 31.97
N ALA A 253 -9.92 -1.43 31.65
CA ALA A 253 -8.58 -1.85 32.02
C ALA A 253 -7.55 -1.51 30.93
N THR A 254 -6.37 -1.06 31.37
CA THR A 254 -5.25 -0.72 30.47
C THR A 254 -4.15 -1.78 30.57
N CYS A 255 -4.32 -2.93 29.91
CA CYS A 255 -3.30 -3.98 29.84
C CYS A 255 -2.51 -3.97 28.51
N THR A 256 -1.39 -4.68 28.47
CA THR A 256 -0.58 -4.85 27.24
C THR A 256 -1.39 -5.47 26.09
N ASN A 257 -2.11 -6.55 26.37
CA ASN A 257 -3.02 -7.23 25.45
C ASN A 257 -4.45 -7.13 26.00
N ASN A 258 -5.34 -6.50 25.25
CA ASN A 258 -6.76 -6.41 25.61
C ASN A 258 -7.59 -7.03 24.50
N THR A 259 -8.28 -8.13 24.82
CA THR A 259 -9.32 -8.67 23.93
C THR A 259 -10.53 -7.75 24.03
N PRO A 260 -10.93 -7.10 22.93
CA PRO A 260 -11.97 -6.09 22.96
C PRO A 260 -13.33 -6.66 23.36
N PHE A 261 -14.13 -5.84 24.04
CA PHE A 261 -15.54 -6.14 24.23
C PHE A 261 -16.32 -5.95 22.92
N GLU A 262 -17.28 -6.84 22.68
CA GLU A 262 -18.18 -6.75 21.55
C GLU A 262 -19.51 -6.18 22.03
N ILE A 263 -19.81 -4.94 21.65
CA ILE A 263 -21.00 -4.23 22.15
C ILE A 263 -22.31 -4.96 21.77
N ARG A 264 -22.32 -5.73 20.68
CA ARG A 264 -23.44 -6.58 20.25
C ARG A 264 -23.84 -7.67 21.25
N LYS A 265 -22.99 -7.96 22.25
CA LYS A 265 -23.33 -8.88 23.35
C LYS A 265 -24.25 -8.24 24.38
N VAL A 266 -24.43 -6.92 24.35
CA VAL A 266 -25.43 -6.20 25.14
C VAL A 266 -26.78 -6.32 24.43
N ILE A 267 -27.74 -7.02 25.03
CA ILE A 267 -29.08 -7.18 24.46
C ILE A 267 -29.98 -6.04 24.93
N LEU A 268 -30.53 -5.28 23.96
CA LEU A 268 -31.45 -4.19 24.21
C LEU A 268 -32.88 -4.72 24.33
N GLN A 269 -33.56 -4.30 25.40
CA GLN A 269 -34.96 -4.66 25.66
C GLN A 269 -35.91 -3.63 25.06
N PRO A 270 -37.13 -4.03 24.63
CA PRO A 270 -38.15 -3.10 24.16
C PRO A 270 -38.42 -1.97 25.18
N GLY A 271 -38.73 -0.78 24.69
CA GLY A 271 -38.97 0.42 25.49
C GLY A 271 -37.89 1.47 25.35
N ILE A 272 -37.37 1.98 26.48
CA ILE A 272 -36.37 3.05 26.50
C ILE A 272 -34.96 2.45 26.33
N VAL A 273 -34.24 2.96 25.34
CA VAL A 273 -32.85 2.63 25.05
C VAL A 273 -31.94 3.80 25.46
N ASN A 274 -30.88 3.49 26.19
CA ASN A 274 -29.89 4.44 26.72
C ASN A 274 -28.43 3.98 26.52
N SER A 275 -28.22 2.87 25.79
CA SER A 275 -26.90 2.33 25.48
C SER A 275 -26.82 1.77 24.06
N CYS A 276 -25.60 1.61 23.54
CA CYS A 276 -25.36 0.77 22.37
C CYS A 276 -25.64 -0.71 22.71
N GLY A 277 -25.99 -1.51 21.71
CA GLY A 277 -26.29 -2.93 21.85
C GLY A 277 -27.03 -3.52 20.65
N ARG A 278 -27.47 -4.76 20.81
CA ARG A 278 -28.20 -5.54 19.81
C ARG A 278 -29.66 -5.73 20.19
N ILE A 279 -30.55 -5.51 19.25
CA ILE A 279 -31.98 -5.81 19.33
C ILE A 279 -32.21 -7.20 18.74
N THR A 280 -32.64 -8.14 19.58
CA THR A 280 -32.89 -9.54 19.21
C THR A 280 -34.36 -9.94 19.29
N GLU A 281 -35.22 -9.05 19.81
CA GLU A 281 -36.67 -9.29 19.92
C GLU A 281 -37.46 -8.24 19.13
N PRO A 282 -38.61 -8.59 18.54
CA PRO A 282 -39.55 -7.62 17.98
C PRO A 282 -40.05 -6.61 19.03
N GLY A 283 -40.40 -5.40 18.61
CA GLY A 283 -41.01 -4.42 19.50
C GLY A 283 -40.71 -2.97 19.17
N ALA A 284 -41.16 -2.08 20.06
CA ALA A 284 -40.91 -0.65 19.99
C ALA A 284 -39.70 -0.28 20.88
N TYR A 285 -38.79 0.49 20.32
CA TYR A 285 -37.55 0.94 20.95
C TYR A 285 -37.39 2.44 20.75
N SER A 286 -37.01 3.16 21.80
CA SER A 286 -36.93 4.61 21.77
C SER A 286 -35.68 5.13 22.46
N LEU A 287 -34.89 5.96 21.78
CA LEU A 287 -33.75 6.61 22.41
C LEU A 287 -34.20 7.68 23.40
N SER A 288 -33.62 7.66 24.59
CA SER A 288 -33.83 8.70 25.62
C SER A 288 -32.79 9.83 25.57
N SER A 289 -31.58 9.53 25.11
CA SER A 289 -30.45 10.46 25.02
C SER A 289 -29.64 10.23 23.75
N ASN A 290 -28.72 11.14 23.45
CA ASN A 290 -27.67 10.89 22.45
C ASN A 290 -26.80 9.71 22.93
N ILE A 291 -26.38 8.86 22.00
CA ILE A 291 -25.56 7.68 22.29
C ILE A 291 -24.32 7.71 21.40
N ARG A 292 -23.14 7.59 22.01
CA ARG A 292 -21.87 7.55 21.30
C ARG A 292 -21.10 6.30 21.69
N LEU A 293 -20.71 5.46 20.73
CA LEU A 293 -19.99 4.21 21.02
C LEU A 293 -18.69 4.45 21.79
N GLY A 294 -18.01 5.57 21.52
CA GLY A 294 -16.80 5.98 22.25
C GLY A 294 -17.01 6.30 23.74
N SER A 295 -18.26 6.42 24.20
CA SER A 295 -18.57 6.50 25.64
C SER A 295 -18.55 5.12 26.32
N TYR A 296 -18.66 4.03 25.56
CA TYR A 296 -18.76 2.66 26.06
C TYR A 296 -17.47 1.85 25.84
N LEU A 297 -16.76 2.11 24.75
CA LEU A 297 -15.55 1.41 24.33
C LEU A 297 -14.35 2.35 24.26
N ASN A 298 -13.15 1.80 24.37
CA ASN A 298 -11.92 2.59 24.25
C ASN A 298 -11.75 3.16 22.84
N THR A 299 -11.73 4.50 22.74
CA THR A 299 -11.77 5.27 21.49
C THR A 299 -10.52 5.11 20.63
N SER A 300 -9.37 4.82 21.24
CA SER A 300 -8.07 4.71 20.56
C SER A 300 -8.01 3.59 19.51
N ARG A 301 -8.99 2.67 19.50
CA ARG A 301 -9.04 1.50 18.62
C ARG A 301 -10.34 1.38 17.82
N MET A 302 -11.18 2.42 17.82
CA MET A 302 -12.53 2.33 17.21
C MET A 302 -12.50 2.22 15.68
N ALA A 303 -11.60 2.92 14.99
CA ALA A 303 -11.50 2.90 13.53
C ALA A 303 -11.08 1.53 12.97
N GLU A 304 -10.34 0.73 13.76
CA GLU A 304 -9.88 -0.61 13.38
C GLU A 304 -10.94 -1.70 13.61
N ARG A 305 -11.99 -1.42 14.40
CA ARG A 305 -12.90 -2.44 14.93
C ARG A 305 -14.23 -2.57 14.18
N GLY A 306 -14.65 -1.57 13.39
CA GLY A 306 -15.87 -1.63 12.58
C GLY A 306 -17.18 -1.95 13.32
N GLN A 307 -17.23 -1.82 14.66
CA GLN A 307 -18.41 -2.19 15.46
C GLN A 307 -19.57 -1.21 15.25
N SER A 308 -20.79 -1.75 15.25
CA SER A 308 -22.02 -0.97 15.23
C SER A 308 -22.46 -0.54 16.64
N CYS A 309 -23.07 0.63 16.79
CA CYS A 309 -23.69 1.01 18.08
C CYS A 309 -25.05 0.33 18.26
N ILE A 310 -25.95 0.47 17.28
CA ILE A 310 -27.25 -0.20 17.30
C ILE A 310 -27.25 -1.28 16.22
N GLU A 311 -27.38 -2.54 16.63
CA GLU A 311 -27.56 -3.67 15.72
C GLU A 311 -28.99 -4.20 15.81
N ILE A 312 -29.73 -4.20 14.70
CA ILE A 312 -31.09 -4.73 14.62
C ILE A 312 -31.04 -6.07 13.89
N GLY A 313 -31.15 -7.15 14.66
CA GLY A 313 -31.18 -8.53 14.15
C GLY A 313 -32.57 -9.17 14.23
N ALA A 314 -33.57 -8.47 14.74
CA ALA A 314 -34.94 -8.96 14.87
C ALA A 314 -35.88 -8.32 13.84
N PRO A 315 -36.90 -9.06 13.37
CA PRO A 315 -37.94 -8.51 12.50
C PRO A 315 -38.96 -7.69 13.28
N ASN A 316 -39.79 -6.91 12.57
CA ASN A 316 -40.91 -6.15 13.15
C ASN A 316 -40.48 -5.19 14.28
N VAL A 317 -39.33 -4.54 14.11
CA VAL A 317 -38.79 -3.56 15.06
C VAL A 317 -39.18 -2.16 14.66
N ASN A 318 -39.70 -1.37 15.61
CA ASN A 318 -39.89 0.07 15.45
C ASN A 318 -38.89 0.82 16.35
N PHE A 319 -37.82 1.35 15.75
CA PHE A 319 -36.77 2.07 16.44
C PHE A 319 -36.90 3.58 16.18
N ALA A 320 -37.21 4.34 17.22
CA ALA A 320 -37.33 5.79 17.18
C ALA A 320 -36.16 6.45 17.92
N CYS A 321 -35.36 7.26 17.22
CA CYS A 321 -34.30 8.02 17.85
C CYS A 321 -34.79 9.32 18.49
N ASN A 322 -36.02 9.76 18.24
CA ASN A 322 -36.60 10.98 18.83
C ASN A 322 -35.73 12.24 18.62
N GLY A 323 -35.09 12.37 17.46
CA GLY A 323 -34.17 13.46 17.12
C GLY A 323 -32.78 13.34 17.77
N ARG A 324 -32.47 12.22 18.44
CA ARG A 324 -31.18 12.02 19.11
C ARG A 324 -30.08 11.53 18.16
N GLU A 325 -28.85 11.83 18.57
CA GLU A 325 -27.62 11.45 17.87
C GLU A 325 -27.21 9.99 18.19
N VAL A 326 -26.77 9.27 17.16
CA VAL A 326 -26.03 8.01 17.28
C VAL A 326 -24.71 8.12 16.51
N SER A 327 -23.57 7.84 17.16
CA SER A 327 -22.24 7.90 16.53
C SER A 327 -21.37 6.68 16.85
N ALA A 328 -20.77 6.03 15.84
CA ALA A 328 -19.95 4.82 16.01
C ALA A 328 -19.09 4.49 14.78
N GLY A 329 -18.42 3.32 14.76
CA GLY A 329 -17.88 2.77 13.50
C GLY A 329 -19.00 2.59 12.47
N THR A 330 -20.10 1.95 12.88
CA THR A 330 -21.39 1.96 12.16
C THR A 330 -22.49 2.45 13.10
N ALA A 331 -23.20 3.55 12.82
CA ALA A 331 -24.16 4.08 13.80
C ALA A 331 -25.33 3.10 14.01
N VAL A 332 -26.00 2.72 12.92
CA VAL A 332 -27.10 1.75 12.93
C VAL A 332 -26.86 0.68 11.86
N TYR A 333 -26.92 -0.59 12.26
CA TYR A 333 -26.73 -1.75 11.40
C TYR A 333 -27.95 -2.67 11.43
N LEU A 334 -28.55 -2.92 10.27
CA LEU A 334 -29.63 -3.88 10.06
C LEU A 334 -29.06 -5.05 9.26
N ASN A 335 -29.28 -6.27 9.75
CA ASN A 335 -28.75 -7.46 9.10
C ASN A 335 -29.79 -8.58 9.10
N ASN A 336 -30.07 -9.13 7.92
CA ASN A 336 -30.96 -10.28 7.74
C ASN A 336 -32.31 -10.09 8.46
N THR A 337 -32.93 -8.93 8.28
CA THR A 337 -34.17 -8.54 8.98
C THR A 337 -35.26 -8.09 8.00
N TYR A 338 -36.50 -8.04 8.49
CA TYR A 338 -37.64 -7.57 7.72
C TYR A 338 -38.63 -6.75 8.54
N ASN A 339 -39.35 -5.87 7.84
CA ASN A 339 -40.38 -5.00 8.43
C ASN A 339 -39.85 -4.14 9.60
N VAL A 340 -38.66 -3.56 9.44
CA VAL A 340 -38.08 -2.64 10.42
C VAL A 340 -38.42 -1.20 10.06
N THR A 341 -38.88 -0.43 11.04
CA THR A 341 -39.05 1.02 10.95
C THR A 341 -37.95 1.72 11.75
N LEU A 342 -37.18 2.60 11.12
CA LEU A 342 -36.22 3.50 11.75
C LEU A 342 -36.70 4.94 11.62
N SER A 343 -36.82 5.70 12.72
CA SER A 343 -37.40 7.05 12.67
C SER A 343 -36.64 8.09 13.48
N ASP A 344 -36.60 9.32 12.93
CA ASP A 344 -36.13 10.55 13.58
C ASP A 344 -34.70 10.46 14.13
N CYS A 345 -33.77 9.88 13.35
CA CYS A 345 -32.39 9.65 13.77
C CYS A 345 -31.40 10.64 13.17
N SER A 346 -30.45 11.11 13.99
CA SER A 346 -29.25 11.81 13.55
C SER A 346 -28.04 10.89 13.67
N LEU A 347 -27.50 10.42 12.55
CA LEU A 347 -26.38 9.47 12.49
C LEU A 347 -25.11 10.22 12.09
N MET A 348 -24.24 10.53 13.04
CA MET A 348 -23.14 11.48 12.81
C MET A 348 -21.78 10.86 13.08
N HIS A 349 -20.74 11.42 12.45
CA HIS A 349 -19.32 11.13 12.72
C HIS A 349 -19.00 9.63 12.74
N SER A 350 -19.55 8.90 11.78
CA SER A 350 -19.46 7.44 11.74
C SER A 350 -18.68 6.94 10.53
N GLY A 351 -18.10 5.75 10.59
CA GLY A 351 -17.55 5.11 9.39
C GLY A 351 -18.68 4.87 8.38
N THR A 352 -19.77 4.28 8.85
CA THR A 352 -21.05 4.17 8.14
C THR A 352 -22.18 4.71 9.00
N GLY A 353 -23.01 5.61 8.47
CA GLY A 353 -24.19 6.11 9.21
C GLY A 353 -25.23 5.01 9.37
N LEU A 354 -25.86 4.61 8.28
CA LEU A 354 -26.86 3.55 8.23
C LEU A 354 -26.37 2.43 7.33
N TYR A 355 -26.25 1.20 7.84
CA TYR A 355 -25.94 0.03 7.03
C TYR A 355 -27.10 -0.97 7.08
N ILE A 356 -27.69 -1.27 5.93
CA ILE A 356 -28.73 -2.28 5.76
C ILE A 356 -28.18 -3.39 4.86
N LEU A 357 -28.16 -4.61 5.38
CA LEU A 357 -27.66 -5.81 4.70
C LEU A 357 -28.72 -6.90 4.66
N ASP A 358 -28.91 -7.53 3.49
CA ASP A 358 -29.72 -8.73 3.28
C ASP A 358 -31.13 -8.61 3.89
N SER A 359 -31.80 -7.47 3.69
CA SER A 359 -33.03 -7.12 4.41
C SER A 359 -34.18 -6.74 3.48
N PHE A 360 -35.42 -6.92 3.95
CA PHE A 360 -36.63 -6.69 3.14
C PHE A 360 -37.67 -5.82 3.84
N GLY A 361 -38.33 -4.93 3.10
CA GLY A 361 -39.46 -4.15 3.62
C GLY A 361 -39.05 -3.13 4.69
N ILE A 362 -37.88 -2.50 4.53
CA ILE A 362 -37.34 -1.55 5.50
C ILE A 362 -37.97 -0.18 5.28
N THR A 363 -38.45 0.45 6.36
CA THR A 363 -38.97 1.81 6.35
C THR A 363 -38.06 2.72 7.17
N THR A 364 -37.59 3.82 6.60
CA THR A 364 -36.92 4.88 7.34
C THR A 364 -37.70 6.20 7.24
N ARG A 365 -37.73 6.98 8.32
CA ARG A 365 -38.40 8.29 8.38
C ARG A 365 -37.49 9.31 9.04
N ASN A 366 -37.29 10.47 8.41
CA ASN A 366 -36.51 11.60 8.94
C ASN A 366 -35.12 11.19 9.45
N ILE A 367 -34.32 10.61 8.56
CA ILE A 367 -32.94 10.20 8.88
C ILE A 367 -31.97 11.27 8.36
N THR A 368 -31.15 11.80 9.25
CA THR A 368 -30.07 12.72 8.91
C THR A 368 -28.72 12.04 9.13
N ILE A 369 -27.84 12.08 8.13
CA ILE A 369 -26.50 11.48 8.19
C ILE A 369 -25.45 12.55 7.84
N ASP A 370 -24.46 12.75 8.71
CA ASP A 370 -23.43 13.78 8.54
C ASP A 370 -22.03 13.27 8.90
N PHE A 371 -21.01 13.78 8.20
CA PHE A 371 -19.59 13.47 8.41
C PHE A 371 -19.27 11.97 8.51
N SER A 372 -19.79 11.17 7.58
CA SER A 372 -19.51 9.74 7.49
C SER A 372 -18.83 9.35 6.18
N ASN A 373 -18.03 8.27 6.16
CA ASN A 373 -17.49 7.80 4.87
C ASN A 373 -18.66 7.29 4.01
N LEU A 374 -19.42 6.33 4.54
CA LEU A 374 -20.65 5.85 3.91
C LEU A 374 -21.85 6.46 4.66
N GLY A 375 -22.67 7.26 3.98
CA GLY A 375 -23.89 7.82 4.56
C GLY A 375 -24.89 6.71 4.87
N ALA A 376 -25.66 6.29 3.87
CA ALA A 376 -26.45 5.05 3.93
C ALA A 376 -25.90 4.00 2.96
N MET A 377 -25.55 2.81 3.44
CA MET A 377 -25.19 1.65 2.63
C MET A 377 -26.36 0.67 2.61
N LEU A 378 -26.88 0.37 1.43
CA LEU A 378 -27.94 -0.61 1.21
C LEU A 378 -27.33 -1.73 0.37
N LYS A 379 -27.22 -2.92 0.95
CA LYS A 379 -26.68 -4.10 0.28
C LYS A 379 -27.68 -5.25 0.28
N ASN A 380 -27.98 -5.79 -0.90
CA ASN A 380 -28.97 -6.87 -1.08
C ASN A 380 -30.33 -6.55 -0.42
N VAL A 381 -30.78 -5.30 -0.55
CA VAL A 381 -32.06 -4.85 0.03
C VAL A 381 -33.16 -5.04 -0.99
N THR A 382 -34.25 -5.70 -0.61
CA THR A 382 -35.41 -5.89 -1.49
C THR A 382 -36.63 -5.19 -0.92
N SER A 383 -37.20 -4.25 -1.66
CA SER A 383 -38.32 -3.41 -1.24
C SER A 383 -38.03 -2.57 0.01
N GLY A 384 -38.31 -1.27 -0.07
CA GLY A 384 -38.17 -0.40 1.09
C GLY A 384 -38.67 1.01 0.83
N ARG A 385 -38.79 1.79 1.89
CA ARG A 385 -39.17 3.20 1.81
C ARG A 385 -38.28 4.03 2.71
N MET A 386 -37.58 5.00 2.15
CA MET A 386 -36.81 5.99 2.90
C MET A 386 -37.44 7.37 2.72
N ASP A 387 -38.08 7.89 3.77
CA ASP A 387 -38.85 9.14 3.71
C ASP A 387 -38.21 10.25 4.55
N GLY A 388 -37.84 11.38 3.95
CA GLY A 388 -37.10 12.44 4.64
C GLY A 388 -35.64 12.03 4.91
N PHE A 389 -34.96 11.50 3.90
CA PHE A 389 -33.55 11.13 3.98
C PHE A 389 -32.66 12.34 3.69
N SER A 390 -31.75 12.67 4.59
CA SER A 390 -30.78 13.76 4.44
C SER A 390 -29.35 13.26 4.66
N ALA A 391 -28.46 13.44 3.70
CA ALA A 391 -27.04 13.08 3.83
C ALA A 391 -26.10 14.23 3.44
N VAL A 392 -25.23 14.65 4.35
CA VAL A 392 -24.35 15.82 4.20
C VAL A 392 -22.88 15.49 4.53
N ASN A 393 -21.92 16.09 3.82
CA ASN A 393 -20.48 15.95 4.07
C ASN A 393 -19.95 14.50 4.13
N ASN A 394 -20.51 13.58 3.32
CA ASN A 394 -20.07 12.18 3.25
C ASN A 394 -19.24 11.89 2.00
N LEU A 395 -18.51 10.76 1.95
CA LEU A 395 -17.97 10.27 0.68
C LEU A 395 -19.13 9.82 -0.23
N TYR A 396 -20.06 9.04 0.31
CA TYR A 396 -21.31 8.69 -0.39
C TYR A 396 -22.49 9.13 0.48
N GLY A 397 -23.43 9.92 -0.05
CA GLY A 397 -24.66 10.22 0.68
C GLY A 397 -25.50 8.95 0.86
N ALA A 398 -25.69 8.19 -0.22
CA ALA A 398 -26.09 6.78 -0.14
C ALA A 398 -25.34 5.93 -1.18
N TYR A 399 -25.06 4.67 -0.84
CA TYR A 399 -24.44 3.66 -1.68
C TYR A 399 -25.37 2.45 -1.78
N LEU A 400 -25.85 2.16 -3.00
CA LEU A 400 -26.81 1.11 -3.29
C LEU A 400 -26.09 -0.02 -4.06
N ASP A 401 -26.03 -1.20 -3.45
CA ASP A 401 -25.38 -2.41 -3.98
C ASP A 401 -26.39 -3.56 -4.00
N HIS A 402 -26.88 -3.95 -5.18
CA HIS A 402 -27.97 -4.90 -5.34
C HIS A 402 -29.22 -4.51 -4.53
N ALA A 403 -29.49 -3.20 -4.40
CA ALA A 403 -30.73 -2.69 -3.84
C ALA A 403 -31.81 -2.73 -4.93
N ASN A 404 -32.99 -3.26 -4.61
CA ASN A 404 -34.07 -3.38 -5.57
C ASN A 404 -35.40 -2.94 -4.97
N GLY A 405 -36.14 -2.08 -5.67
CA GLY A 405 -37.47 -1.67 -5.23
C GLY A 405 -37.48 -0.70 -4.04
N VAL A 406 -36.41 0.05 -3.80
CA VAL A 406 -36.33 1.00 -2.69
C VAL A 406 -36.83 2.37 -3.13
N THR A 407 -37.85 2.89 -2.43
CA THR A 407 -38.41 4.21 -2.70
C THR A 407 -37.85 5.26 -1.75
N PHE A 408 -37.08 6.20 -2.25
CA PHE A 408 -36.66 7.41 -1.57
C PHE A 408 -37.68 8.53 -1.81
N THR A 409 -38.23 9.10 -0.75
CA THR A 409 -39.13 10.25 -0.78
C THR A 409 -38.56 11.41 0.03
N ARG A 410 -38.60 12.65 -0.48
CA ARG A 410 -37.94 13.82 0.17
C ARG A 410 -36.45 13.56 0.43
N VAL A 411 -35.73 13.18 -0.62
CA VAL A 411 -34.29 12.86 -0.59
C VAL A 411 -33.44 14.13 -0.72
N ASN A 412 -32.58 14.39 0.26
CA ASN A 412 -31.70 15.56 0.27
C ASN A 412 -30.24 15.13 0.44
N THR A 413 -29.41 15.29 -0.60
CA THR A 413 -27.97 15.00 -0.52
C THR A 413 -27.16 16.20 -0.96
N THR A 414 -26.23 16.67 -0.12
CA THR A 414 -25.41 17.84 -0.44
C THR A 414 -24.02 17.78 0.19
N LYS A 415 -23.03 18.41 -0.44
CA LYS A 415 -21.62 18.42 0.00
C LYS A 415 -21.00 17.03 0.17
N ASN A 416 -21.59 16.00 -0.42
CA ASN A 416 -20.98 14.68 -0.46
C ASN A 416 -20.02 14.60 -1.67
N VAL A 417 -19.15 13.59 -1.73
CA VAL A 417 -18.41 13.33 -2.97
C VAL A 417 -19.36 12.80 -4.04
N TYR A 418 -20.16 11.81 -3.69
CA TYR A 418 -21.30 11.34 -4.47
C TYR A 418 -22.58 11.53 -3.67
N GLY A 419 -23.62 12.16 -4.24
CA GLY A 419 -24.90 12.32 -3.56
C GLY A 419 -25.57 10.97 -3.32
N ILE A 420 -25.92 10.28 -4.40
CA ILE A 420 -26.38 8.88 -4.39
C ILE A 420 -25.52 8.10 -5.39
N TYR A 421 -25.05 6.91 -5.01
CA TYR A 421 -24.23 6.02 -5.84
C TYR A 421 -24.94 4.68 -6.02
N LEU A 422 -25.40 4.39 -7.24
CA LEU A 422 -26.01 3.12 -7.63
C LEU A 422 -24.95 2.22 -8.26
N SER A 423 -24.48 1.24 -7.51
CA SER A 423 -23.51 0.25 -7.96
C SER A 423 -24.15 -0.86 -8.79
N SER A 424 -25.30 -1.36 -8.35
CA SER A 424 -26.07 -2.43 -9.00
C SER A 424 -27.48 -2.46 -8.39
N GLY A 425 -28.47 -2.99 -9.12
CA GLY A 425 -29.88 -3.00 -8.67
C GLY A 425 -30.85 -2.37 -9.66
N GLY A 426 -32.15 -2.41 -9.34
CA GLY A 426 -33.23 -1.99 -10.23
C GLY A 426 -34.55 -1.73 -9.52
N SER A 427 -35.49 -1.05 -10.19
CA SER A 427 -36.79 -0.62 -9.62
C SER A 427 -36.70 0.35 -8.44
N ASP A 428 -35.58 1.05 -8.24
CA ASP A 428 -35.44 2.08 -7.21
C ASP A 428 -36.07 3.41 -7.67
N VAL A 429 -36.79 4.06 -6.77
CA VAL A 429 -37.58 5.27 -7.06
C VAL A 429 -37.12 6.42 -6.19
N PHE A 430 -36.75 7.54 -6.79
CA PHE A 430 -36.40 8.78 -6.10
C PHE A 430 -37.44 9.86 -6.38
N ARG A 431 -38.18 10.28 -5.35
CA ARG A 431 -39.32 11.20 -5.48
C ARG A 431 -39.24 12.38 -4.54
N SER A 432 -39.24 13.59 -5.09
CA SER A 432 -39.17 14.86 -4.34
C SER A 432 -37.87 15.05 -3.54
N GLY A 433 -37.35 16.28 -3.47
CA GLY A 433 -36.13 16.62 -2.71
C GLY A 433 -35.04 17.25 -3.58
N SER A 434 -33.80 17.25 -3.10
CA SER A 434 -32.65 17.88 -3.75
C SER A 434 -31.35 17.08 -3.57
N MET A 435 -30.76 16.60 -4.67
CA MET A 435 -29.40 16.07 -4.72
C MET A 435 -28.52 17.12 -5.41
N LEU A 436 -27.96 18.07 -4.66
CA LEU A 436 -27.22 19.20 -5.26
C LEU A 436 -25.94 19.50 -4.50
N ASN A 437 -24.96 20.05 -5.21
CA ASN A 437 -23.65 20.46 -4.69
C ASN A 437 -22.84 19.28 -4.13
N ASN A 438 -22.90 18.12 -4.78
CA ASN A 438 -21.98 17.02 -4.52
C ASN A 438 -20.78 17.13 -5.47
N SER A 439 -19.58 16.78 -5.00
CA SER A 439 -18.33 17.19 -5.66
C SER A 439 -17.99 16.40 -6.93
N ARG A 440 -18.53 15.19 -7.12
CA ARG A 440 -18.33 14.37 -8.33
C ARG A 440 -19.63 14.15 -9.10
N ALA A 441 -20.67 13.66 -8.44
CA ALA A 441 -21.98 13.47 -9.04
C ALA A 441 -23.07 13.59 -7.99
N ASP A 442 -24.21 14.15 -8.36
CA ASP A 442 -25.38 14.23 -7.50
C ASP A 442 -26.11 12.89 -7.44
N LEU A 443 -26.20 12.22 -8.59
CA LEU A 443 -26.67 10.85 -8.74
C LEU A 443 -25.75 10.12 -9.71
N TYR A 444 -25.07 9.09 -9.24
CA TYR A 444 -24.14 8.26 -10.00
C TYR A 444 -24.76 6.88 -10.27
N CYS A 445 -24.68 6.43 -11.51
CA CYS A 445 -25.01 5.09 -11.95
C CYS A 445 -23.77 4.39 -12.48
N SER A 446 -23.49 3.20 -11.96
CA SER A 446 -22.55 2.28 -12.57
C SER A 446 -22.98 1.89 -13.99
N VAL A 447 -22.06 1.24 -14.70
CA VAL A 447 -22.34 0.64 -16.02
C VAL A 447 -23.56 -0.29 -16.04
N GLU A 448 -23.88 -0.95 -14.91
CA GLU A 448 -25.03 -1.87 -14.80
C GLU A 448 -26.37 -1.12 -14.64
N THR A 449 -26.34 0.05 -14.01
CA THR A 449 -27.56 0.77 -13.60
C THR A 449 -27.85 1.99 -14.48
N TYR A 450 -26.88 2.42 -15.28
CA TYR A 450 -26.96 3.59 -16.14
C TYR A 450 -28.15 3.57 -17.11
N ASN A 451 -28.41 2.42 -17.75
CA ASN A 451 -29.51 2.20 -18.70
C ASN A 451 -30.68 1.41 -18.09
N ALA A 452 -30.75 1.31 -16.75
CA ALA A 452 -31.87 0.62 -16.11
C ALA A 452 -33.19 1.29 -16.49
N THR A 453 -34.17 0.49 -16.94
CA THR A 453 -35.50 1.00 -17.35
C THR A 453 -36.46 1.15 -16.19
N ASP A 454 -36.20 0.41 -15.11
CA ASP A 454 -37.17 0.27 -14.02
C ASP A 454 -36.92 1.26 -12.89
N ASN A 455 -35.74 1.89 -12.88
CA ASN A 455 -35.40 2.96 -11.94
C ASN A 455 -36.01 4.28 -12.39
N LEU A 456 -36.36 5.14 -11.43
CA LEU A 456 -37.15 6.34 -11.72
C LEU A 456 -36.80 7.52 -10.82
N VAL A 457 -36.53 8.70 -11.41
CA VAL A 457 -36.41 9.98 -10.68
C VAL A 457 -37.57 10.91 -11.03
N GLN A 458 -38.37 11.30 -10.03
CA GLN A 458 -39.53 12.19 -10.16
C GLN A 458 -39.44 13.40 -9.23
N ASN A 459 -39.50 14.63 -9.79
CA ASN A 459 -39.53 15.87 -9.01
C ASN A 459 -38.37 16.04 -8.02
N VAL A 460 -37.20 15.44 -8.29
CA VAL A 460 -35.99 15.67 -7.49
C VAL A 460 -35.13 16.69 -8.23
N ALA A 461 -34.70 17.74 -7.55
CA ALA A 461 -33.72 18.67 -8.09
C ALA A 461 -32.33 18.01 -8.06
N CYS A 462 -31.74 17.74 -9.21
CA CYS A 462 -30.38 17.22 -9.32
C CYS A 462 -29.58 17.96 -10.39
N GLY A 463 -28.27 18.10 -10.16
CA GLY A 463 -27.33 18.73 -11.07
C GLY A 463 -26.75 17.70 -12.02
N VAL A 464 -25.62 17.10 -11.63
CA VAL A 464 -24.83 16.19 -12.47
C VAL A 464 -25.23 14.73 -12.24
N THR A 465 -25.65 14.06 -13.31
CA THR A 465 -25.89 12.62 -13.32
C THR A 465 -25.44 11.96 -14.62
N ASP A 466 -25.09 10.68 -14.55
CA ASP A 466 -24.91 9.78 -15.68
C ASP A 466 -26.13 8.86 -15.89
N CYS A 467 -27.01 8.67 -14.92
CA CYS A 467 -28.21 7.83 -15.06
C CYS A 467 -29.14 8.30 -16.19
N ALA A 468 -29.33 7.47 -17.23
CA ALA A 468 -30.14 7.83 -18.40
C ALA A 468 -31.64 7.98 -18.06
N TRP A 469 -32.10 7.28 -17.03
CA TRP A 469 -33.48 7.26 -16.55
C TRP A 469 -33.81 8.35 -15.52
N ALA A 470 -32.94 9.35 -15.33
CA ALA A 470 -33.11 10.43 -14.35
C ALA A 470 -33.49 11.80 -14.98
N PRO A 471 -34.59 11.92 -15.76
CA PRO A 471 -34.85 13.07 -16.63
C PRO A 471 -35.11 14.40 -15.91
N SER A 472 -35.27 14.38 -14.58
CA SER A 472 -35.42 15.59 -13.77
C SER A 472 -34.09 16.24 -13.38
N CYS A 473 -32.95 15.60 -13.68
CA CYS A 473 -31.62 16.17 -13.47
C CYS A 473 -31.25 17.13 -14.61
N LYS A 474 -30.72 18.31 -14.26
CA LYS A 474 -30.46 19.39 -15.23
C LYS A 474 -29.31 19.10 -16.20
N LEU A 475 -28.33 18.30 -15.79
CA LEU A 475 -27.13 17.98 -16.56
C LEU A 475 -26.93 16.46 -16.61
N HIS A 476 -27.37 15.84 -17.70
CA HIS A 476 -26.98 14.49 -18.07
C HIS A 476 -25.64 14.53 -18.79
N ILE A 477 -24.60 13.95 -18.18
CA ILE A 477 -23.27 13.88 -18.79
C ILE A 477 -23.01 12.44 -19.23
N GLN A 478 -23.40 12.09 -20.46
CA GLN A 478 -22.94 10.86 -21.13
C GLN A 478 -21.69 11.15 -21.98
N PRO A 479 -20.63 10.33 -21.92
CA PRO A 479 -19.76 10.04 -20.78
C PRO A 479 -18.63 11.09 -20.65
N ALA A 480 -18.45 11.67 -19.47
CA ALA A 480 -17.18 12.31 -19.08
C ALA A 480 -16.84 12.07 -17.61
N LEU A 481 -17.03 10.84 -17.13
CA LEU A 481 -16.12 10.34 -16.12
C LEU A 481 -14.85 9.96 -16.85
N ALA A 482 -13.73 10.60 -16.54
CA ALA A 482 -12.44 10.21 -17.08
C ALA A 482 -12.13 8.70 -16.84
N SER A 483 -12.77 8.08 -15.83
CA SER A 483 -12.64 6.66 -15.50
C SER A 483 -13.67 6.19 -14.44
N TYR A 484 -14.24 4.99 -14.57
CA TYR A 484 -15.01 4.27 -13.55
C TYR A 484 -14.12 3.89 -12.35
N PRO A 485 -14.48 4.26 -11.10
CA PRO A 485 -13.67 3.92 -9.93
C PRO A 485 -13.71 2.41 -9.64
N LEU A 486 -12.57 1.88 -9.21
CA LEU A 486 -12.37 0.52 -8.71
C LEU A 486 -11.77 0.59 -7.31
N ASP A 487 -12.50 0.09 -6.32
CA ASP A 487 -12.08 0.07 -4.92
C ASP A 487 -11.92 -1.36 -4.35
N SER A 488 -12.26 -2.36 -5.15
CA SER A 488 -12.28 -3.78 -4.82
C SER A 488 -12.14 -4.65 -6.07
N CYS A 489 -11.74 -5.92 -5.90
CA CYS A 489 -11.59 -6.90 -6.98
C CYS A 489 -12.95 -7.28 -7.58
N ARG A 490 -13.05 -7.32 -8.92
CA ARG A 490 -14.28 -7.70 -9.64
C ARG A 490 -14.01 -8.10 -11.09
N THR A 491 -15.01 -8.70 -11.73
CA THR A 491 -15.02 -8.91 -13.18
C THR A 491 -15.33 -7.60 -13.91
N ILE A 492 -14.59 -7.30 -14.97
CA ILE A 492 -14.82 -6.17 -15.89
C ILE A 492 -15.37 -6.73 -17.20
N ASN A 493 -16.69 -6.71 -17.32
CA ASN A 493 -17.45 -7.27 -18.45
C ASN A 493 -18.03 -6.20 -19.39
N VAL A 494 -17.82 -4.91 -19.11
CA VAL A 494 -18.27 -3.79 -19.95
C VAL A 494 -17.06 -2.99 -20.47
N PRO A 495 -17.07 -2.50 -21.73
CA PRO A 495 -16.06 -1.59 -22.24
C PRO A 495 -16.00 -0.27 -21.45
N GLY A 496 -14.83 0.36 -21.36
CA GLY A 496 -14.71 1.69 -20.76
C GLY A 496 -13.36 2.02 -20.13
N ASN A 497 -13.26 3.24 -19.61
CA ASN A 497 -12.09 3.69 -18.84
C ASN A 497 -12.30 3.37 -17.35
N TYR A 498 -11.33 2.77 -16.67
CA TYR A 498 -11.38 2.39 -15.26
C TYR A 498 -10.18 2.95 -14.50
N SER A 499 -10.38 3.30 -13.23
CA SER A 499 -9.33 3.79 -12.35
C SER A 499 -9.43 3.15 -10.99
N ILE A 500 -8.35 2.55 -10.51
CA ILE A 500 -8.25 2.19 -9.10
C ILE A 500 -8.19 3.48 -8.27
N VAL A 501 -8.90 3.51 -7.14
CA VAL A 501 -8.99 4.69 -6.26
C VAL A 501 -8.39 4.48 -4.86
N GLN A 502 -8.00 3.24 -4.54
CA GLN A 502 -7.32 2.88 -3.30
C GLN A 502 -6.49 1.60 -3.48
N ASN A 503 -5.63 1.28 -2.52
CA ASN A 503 -4.92 0.00 -2.53
C ASN A 503 -5.91 -1.16 -2.33
N ILE A 504 -5.67 -2.28 -3.01
CA ILE A 504 -6.58 -3.44 -3.01
C ILE A 504 -5.83 -4.67 -2.50
N VAL A 505 -6.46 -5.43 -1.60
CA VAL A 505 -5.96 -6.71 -1.11
C VAL A 505 -6.88 -7.82 -1.61
N SER A 506 -6.31 -8.83 -2.26
CA SER A 506 -7.03 -9.97 -2.84
C SER A 506 -6.61 -11.30 -2.21
N PRO A 507 -7.55 -12.14 -1.74
CA PRO A 507 -7.22 -13.49 -1.28
C PRO A 507 -6.87 -14.45 -2.43
N GLY A 508 -7.16 -14.10 -3.69
CA GLY A 508 -6.94 -14.92 -4.88
C GLY A 508 -6.79 -14.08 -6.14
N SER A 509 -7.45 -14.44 -7.25
CA SER A 509 -7.51 -13.58 -8.44
C SER A 509 -8.28 -12.29 -8.17
N CYS A 510 -7.92 -11.18 -8.83
CA CYS A 510 -8.51 -9.87 -8.58
C CYS A 510 -9.41 -9.37 -9.72
N PHE A 511 -8.84 -8.95 -10.85
CA PHE A 511 -9.59 -8.43 -11.98
C PHE A 511 -9.64 -9.45 -13.12
N ASP A 512 -10.84 -9.90 -13.44
CA ASP A 512 -11.11 -10.73 -14.63
C ASP A 512 -11.74 -9.87 -15.72
N ILE A 513 -10.99 -9.55 -16.76
CA ILE A 513 -11.40 -8.66 -17.85
C ILE A 513 -11.95 -9.53 -18.97
N THR A 514 -13.28 -9.52 -19.09
CA THR A 514 -14.05 -10.31 -20.07
C THR A 514 -14.64 -9.44 -21.18
N SER A 515 -14.40 -8.12 -21.15
CA SER A 515 -14.80 -7.17 -22.18
C SER A 515 -13.63 -6.64 -22.99
N SER A 516 -13.88 -6.35 -24.27
CA SER A 516 -12.97 -5.59 -25.13
C SER A 516 -13.07 -4.09 -24.89
N ASN A 517 -12.11 -3.30 -25.39
CA ASN A 517 -12.08 -1.83 -25.29
C ASN A 517 -12.08 -1.33 -23.83
N VAL A 518 -11.22 -1.93 -23.01
CA VAL A 518 -11.05 -1.57 -21.60
C VAL A 518 -9.74 -0.82 -21.43
N ASN A 519 -9.79 0.34 -20.77
CA ASN A 519 -8.60 1.11 -20.44
C ASN A 519 -8.54 1.32 -18.92
N LEU A 520 -7.67 0.58 -18.24
CA LEU A 520 -7.55 0.58 -16.79
C LEU A 520 -6.24 1.25 -16.36
N THR A 521 -6.34 2.26 -15.50
CA THR A 521 -5.18 2.85 -14.83
C THR A 521 -5.23 2.61 -13.33
N CYS A 522 -4.11 2.22 -12.70
CA CYS A 522 -4.07 2.10 -11.25
C CYS A 522 -3.61 3.38 -10.55
N LYS A 523 -3.18 4.42 -11.28
CA LYS A 523 -2.67 5.69 -10.72
C LYS A 523 -1.58 5.49 -9.64
N GLY A 524 -0.78 4.44 -9.76
CA GLY A 524 0.27 4.07 -8.79
C GLY A 524 -0.22 3.30 -7.56
N HIS A 525 -1.51 2.97 -7.46
CA HIS A 525 -2.05 2.17 -6.35
C HIS A 525 -1.51 0.74 -6.36
N LEU A 526 -1.41 0.19 -5.15
CA LEU A 526 -0.92 -1.15 -4.86
C LEU A 526 -2.05 -2.17 -4.88
N ILE A 527 -1.84 -3.28 -5.59
CA ILE A 527 -2.71 -4.46 -5.59
C ILE A 527 -1.89 -5.63 -5.02
N VAL A 528 -2.32 -6.17 -3.88
CA VAL A 528 -1.61 -7.26 -3.17
C VAL A 528 -2.43 -8.53 -3.19
N GLY A 529 -1.84 -9.64 -3.63
CA GLY A 529 -2.45 -10.97 -3.60
C GLY A 529 -1.98 -11.84 -2.42
N SER A 530 -2.46 -13.09 -2.38
CA SER A 530 -2.12 -14.10 -1.37
C SER A 530 -0.87 -14.94 -1.69
N GLY A 531 -0.26 -14.73 -2.85
CA GLY A 531 0.77 -15.57 -3.47
C GLY A 531 0.22 -16.52 -4.54
N THR A 532 -1.10 -16.52 -4.75
CA THR A 532 -1.81 -17.34 -5.76
C THR A 532 -2.69 -16.47 -6.66
N GLY A 533 -3.37 -17.07 -7.64
CA GLY A 533 -4.30 -16.35 -8.52
C GLY A 533 -3.64 -15.40 -9.53
N THR A 534 -4.47 -14.60 -10.20
CA THR A 534 -4.04 -13.60 -11.20
C THR A 534 -4.53 -12.19 -10.83
N ALA A 535 -3.66 -11.17 -10.87
CA ALA A 535 -4.10 -9.80 -10.60
C ALA A 535 -4.98 -9.26 -11.74
N PHE A 536 -4.53 -9.43 -12.99
CA PHE A 536 -5.28 -9.10 -14.20
C PHE A 536 -5.36 -10.30 -15.15
N GLY A 537 -6.52 -10.93 -15.23
CA GLY A 537 -6.83 -12.00 -16.19
C GLY A 537 -7.57 -11.46 -17.41
N MET A 538 -7.17 -11.89 -18.60
CA MET A 538 -7.80 -11.55 -19.88
C MET A 538 -7.89 -12.81 -20.74
N ASN A 539 -9.07 -13.11 -21.28
CA ASN A 539 -9.26 -14.28 -22.14
C ASN A 539 -10.23 -13.97 -23.29
N GLY A 540 -9.75 -14.04 -24.53
CA GLY A 540 -10.58 -13.80 -25.70
C GLY A 540 -11.00 -12.34 -25.91
N VAL A 541 -10.28 -11.37 -25.32
CA VAL A 541 -10.62 -9.94 -25.38
C VAL A 541 -9.70 -9.18 -26.33
N SER A 542 -10.15 -8.00 -26.76
CA SER A 542 -9.38 -7.12 -27.67
C SER A 542 -9.32 -5.68 -27.16
N ASN A 543 -8.24 -4.98 -27.52
CA ASN A 543 -8.05 -3.56 -27.19
C ASN A 543 -8.16 -3.29 -25.68
N VAL A 544 -7.32 -3.96 -24.89
CA VAL A 544 -7.27 -3.79 -23.43
C VAL A 544 -5.96 -3.12 -23.04
N SER A 545 -6.04 -2.00 -22.33
CA SER A 545 -4.90 -1.24 -21.82
C SER A 545 -4.85 -1.30 -20.29
N ILE A 546 -3.69 -1.62 -19.72
CA ILE A 546 -3.43 -1.61 -18.27
C ILE A 546 -2.18 -0.76 -18.00
N ALA A 547 -2.30 0.25 -17.14
CA ALA A 547 -1.22 1.21 -16.91
C ALA A 547 -1.03 1.65 -15.45
N ASN A 548 0.22 1.97 -15.09
CA ASN A 548 0.61 2.62 -13.83
C ASN A 548 0.18 1.85 -12.57
N CYS A 549 0.48 0.56 -12.49
CA CYS A 549 0.09 -0.30 -11.36
C CYS A 549 1.30 -0.85 -10.60
N THR A 550 1.17 -0.97 -9.28
CA THR A 550 2.09 -1.77 -8.46
C THR A 550 1.38 -3.06 -8.06
N ILE A 551 1.94 -4.21 -8.44
CA ILE A 551 1.32 -5.53 -8.27
C ILE A 551 2.25 -6.41 -7.45
N GLU A 552 1.76 -6.97 -6.34
CA GLU A 552 2.56 -7.81 -5.45
C GLU A 552 1.87 -9.11 -5.07
N ARG A 553 2.67 -10.17 -4.85
CA ARG A 553 2.21 -11.42 -4.23
C ARG A 553 1.04 -12.09 -4.97
N PHE A 554 1.14 -12.22 -6.29
CA PHE A 554 0.23 -13.04 -7.09
C PHE A 554 0.94 -14.26 -7.67
N GLY A 555 0.18 -15.29 -8.01
CA GLY A 555 0.71 -16.35 -8.87
C GLY A 555 1.16 -15.78 -10.21
N THR A 556 0.27 -15.04 -10.88
CA THR A 556 0.59 -14.30 -12.11
C THR A 556 0.13 -12.84 -11.97
N ALA A 557 0.98 -11.86 -12.26
CA ALA A 557 0.52 -10.47 -12.21
C ALA A 557 -0.43 -10.15 -13.36
N VAL A 558 -0.02 -10.41 -14.60
CA VAL A 558 -0.86 -10.18 -15.78
C VAL A 558 -0.89 -11.44 -16.65
N SER A 559 -2.08 -11.95 -16.94
CA SER A 559 -2.29 -13.09 -17.83
C SER A 559 -3.25 -12.72 -18.95
N ALA A 560 -2.79 -12.82 -20.21
CA ALA A 560 -3.63 -12.63 -21.39
C ALA A 560 -3.60 -13.88 -22.27
N ASN A 561 -4.77 -14.43 -22.59
CA ASN A 561 -4.93 -15.63 -23.39
C ASN A 561 -5.83 -15.37 -24.60
N LYS A 562 -5.44 -15.83 -25.80
CA LYS A 562 -6.22 -15.70 -27.05
C LYS A 562 -6.76 -14.28 -27.29
N SER A 563 -5.95 -13.27 -26.98
CA SER A 563 -6.37 -11.86 -26.95
C SER A 563 -5.62 -11.04 -28.00
N GLU A 564 -6.13 -9.86 -28.34
CA GLU A 564 -5.55 -9.01 -29.39
C GLU A 564 -5.43 -7.56 -28.94
N GLN A 565 -4.37 -6.84 -29.34
CA GLN A 565 -4.18 -5.43 -28.97
C GLN A 565 -4.22 -5.22 -27.44
N VAL A 566 -3.50 -6.07 -26.70
CA VAL A 566 -3.29 -5.90 -25.26
C VAL A 566 -2.09 -4.98 -25.05
N HIS A 567 -2.31 -3.85 -24.36
CA HIS A 567 -1.30 -2.82 -24.10
C HIS A 567 -0.99 -2.75 -22.60
N LEU A 568 0.23 -3.08 -22.21
CA LEU A 568 0.72 -2.96 -20.83
C LEU A 568 1.75 -1.84 -20.78
N SER A 569 1.62 -0.92 -19.82
CA SER A 569 2.60 0.15 -19.65
C SER A 569 2.88 0.52 -18.20
N ALA A 570 4.15 0.82 -17.88
CA ALA A 570 4.56 1.36 -16.58
C ALA A 570 4.03 0.54 -15.37
N LEU A 571 4.17 -0.79 -15.44
CA LEU A 571 3.79 -1.70 -14.35
C LEU A 571 5.02 -2.05 -13.50
N LEU A 572 4.89 -1.97 -12.18
CA LEU A 572 5.87 -2.49 -11.24
C LEU A 572 5.34 -3.78 -10.62
N ILE A 573 5.99 -4.90 -10.90
CA ILE A 573 5.56 -6.24 -10.51
C ILE A 573 6.60 -6.84 -9.57
N ASN A 574 6.18 -7.27 -8.38
CA ASN A 574 7.09 -7.74 -7.35
C ASN A 574 6.58 -9.02 -6.64
N ASN A 575 7.51 -9.92 -6.32
CA ASN A 575 7.23 -11.14 -5.55
C ASN A 575 6.08 -11.99 -6.13
N VAL A 576 6.22 -12.39 -7.40
CA VAL A 576 5.22 -13.19 -8.13
C VAL A 576 5.79 -14.52 -8.62
N SER A 577 4.96 -15.48 -9.03
CA SER A 577 5.51 -16.64 -9.75
C SER A 577 5.83 -16.27 -11.20
N ARG A 578 4.90 -15.55 -11.87
CA ARG A 578 5.07 -15.01 -13.22
C ARG A 578 4.69 -13.54 -13.27
N GLY A 579 5.52 -12.70 -13.90
CA GLY A 579 5.20 -11.29 -14.12
C GLY A 579 4.12 -11.12 -15.18
N VAL A 580 4.52 -11.15 -16.44
CA VAL A 580 3.60 -11.07 -17.59
C VAL A 580 3.56 -12.42 -18.29
N GLN A 581 2.37 -12.96 -18.50
CA GLN A 581 2.13 -14.17 -19.27
C GLN A 581 1.16 -13.88 -20.42
N PHE A 582 1.66 -13.92 -21.65
CA PHE A 582 0.83 -13.88 -22.85
C PHE A 582 0.82 -15.24 -23.53
N ASN A 583 -0.37 -15.75 -23.85
CA ASN A 583 -0.56 -16.96 -24.62
C ASN A 583 -1.48 -16.67 -25.81
N SER A 584 -0.97 -16.86 -27.03
CA SER A 584 -1.70 -16.56 -28.27
C SER A 584 -2.20 -15.11 -28.34
N VAL A 585 -1.33 -14.16 -28.02
CA VAL A 585 -1.64 -12.72 -28.12
C VAL A 585 -1.12 -12.14 -29.44
N SER A 586 -1.96 -11.40 -30.17
CA SER A 586 -1.58 -10.70 -31.40
C SER A 586 -1.56 -9.18 -31.22
N ARG A 587 -0.66 -8.49 -31.93
CA ARG A 587 -0.61 -7.02 -32.04
C ARG A 587 -0.59 -6.28 -30.69
N GLY A 588 -0.01 -6.88 -29.65
CA GLY A 588 0.07 -6.27 -28.32
C GLY A 588 1.22 -5.27 -28.18
N THR A 589 1.29 -4.60 -27.04
CA THR A 589 2.43 -3.78 -26.61
C THR A 589 2.74 -4.02 -25.15
N VAL A 590 4.01 -4.23 -24.83
CA VAL A 590 4.54 -4.23 -23.45
C VAL A 590 5.63 -3.15 -23.42
N LEU A 591 5.44 -2.15 -22.57
CA LEU A 591 6.27 -0.94 -22.55
C LEU A 591 6.60 -0.51 -21.11
N GLY A 592 7.88 -0.52 -20.73
CA GLY A 592 8.29 -0.01 -19.42
C GLY A 592 7.75 -0.82 -18.24
N VAL A 593 7.56 -2.13 -18.42
CA VAL A 593 7.14 -3.04 -17.35
C VAL A 593 8.37 -3.57 -16.61
N SER A 594 8.38 -3.48 -15.28
CA SER A 594 9.45 -3.96 -14.43
C SER A 594 8.96 -5.13 -13.57
N ALA A 595 9.49 -6.33 -13.82
CA ALA A 595 9.31 -7.50 -12.96
C ALA A 595 10.57 -7.71 -12.11
N VAL A 596 10.41 -7.69 -10.79
CA VAL A 596 11.50 -7.82 -9.81
C VAL A 596 11.13 -8.91 -8.82
N THR A 597 12.03 -9.88 -8.59
CA THR A 597 11.76 -11.08 -7.78
C THR A 597 10.57 -11.92 -8.28
N TYR A 598 10.89 -12.98 -9.01
CA TYR A 598 9.88 -13.92 -9.52
C TYR A 598 10.37 -15.37 -9.50
N ALA A 599 9.43 -16.30 -9.33
CA ALA A 599 9.76 -17.71 -9.16
C ALA A 599 10.02 -18.48 -10.46
N LEU A 600 9.29 -18.18 -11.54
CA LEU A 600 9.39 -18.92 -12.81
C LEU A 600 9.85 -18.04 -13.96
N SER A 601 9.19 -16.91 -14.19
CA SER A 601 9.52 -16.03 -15.32
C SER A 601 9.09 -14.60 -15.08
N GLY A 602 9.95 -13.62 -15.40
CA GLY A 602 9.53 -12.21 -15.46
C GLY A 602 8.50 -12.02 -16.57
N PHE A 603 8.80 -12.51 -17.76
CA PHE A 603 7.95 -12.44 -18.95
C PHE A 603 7.91 -13.79 -19.67
N ASN A 604 6.71 -14.26 -19.98
CA ASN A 604 6.48 -15.49 -20.74
C ASN A 604 5.51 -15.21 -21.90
N PHE A 605 6.03 -15.28 -23.12
CA PHE A 605 5.34 -15.00 -24.37
C PHE A 605 5.23 -16.27 -25.19
N SER A 606 4.09 -16.93 -25.14
CA SER A 606 3.80 -18.16 -25.89
C SER A 606 2.87 -17.87 -27.06
N ASN A 607 3.20 -18.31 -28.27
CA ASN A 607 2.44 -18.08 -29.52
C ASN A 607 2.11 -16.59 -29.78
N VAL A 608 2.97 -15.68 -29.34
CA VAL A 608 2.75 -14.23 -29.49
C VAL A 608 3.15 -13.77 -30.89
N GLN A 609 2.32 -12.93 -31.51
CA GLN A 609 2.53 -12.47 -32.88
C GLN A 609 2.42 -10.94 -33.03
N GLY A 610 3.33 -10.32 -33.79
CA GLY A 610 3.20 -8.91 -34.16
C GLY A 610 3.20 -7.93 -32.97
N THR A 611 3.74 -8.36 -31.82
CA THR A 611 3.73 -7.60 -30.57
C THR A 611 5.04 -6.82 -30.41
N THR A 612 4.95 -5.62 -29.84
CA THR A 612 6.13 -4.81 -29.48
C THR A 612 6.41 -4.95 -27.99
N ILE A 613 7.64 -5.32 -27.64
CA ILE A 613 8.11 -5.53 -26.26
C ILE A 613 9.35 -4.67 -26.07
N THR A 614 9.25 -3.61 -25.29
CA THR A 614 10.31 -2.62 -25.21
C THR A 614 10.42 -1.88 -23.89
N GLN A 615 11.66 -1.51 -23.53
CA GLN A 615 11.98 -0.83 -22.27
C GLN A 615 11.56 -1.63 -21.02
N ASP A 616 11.38 -2.95 -21.16
CA ASP A 616 10.96 -3.81 -20.06
C ASP A 616 12.17 -4.37 -19.30
N SER A 617 12.00 -4.66 -18.01
CA SER A 617 13.06 -5.21 -17.17
C SER A 617 12.63 -6.44 -16.38
N ALA A 618 13.43 -7.50 -16.41
CA ALA A 618 13.25 -8.73 -15.65
C ALA A 618 14.50 -8.98 -14.78
N ASN A 619 14.41 -8.67 -13.48
CA ASN A 619 15.55 -8.69 -12.58
C ASN A 619 15.33 -9.61 -11.37
N LEU A 620 16.42 -10.25 -10.92
CA LEU A 620 16.48 -10.99 -9.64
C LEU A 620 15.51 -12.19 -9.58
N GLY A 621 15.50 -13.03 -10.61
CA GLY A 621 14.72 -14.27 -10.58
C GLY A 621 15.20 -15.25 -9.51
N TYR A 622 14.29 -16.02 -8.90
CA TYR A 622 14.64 -17.11 -8.00
C TYR A 622 15.26 -18.30 -8.76
N ALA A 623 15.73 -19.31 -8.02
CA ALA A 623 16.37 -20.49 -8.59
C ALA A 623 15.51 -21.13 -9.71
N GLY A 624 16.11 -21.29 -10.90
CA GLY A 624 15.44 -21.81 -12.09
C GLY A 624 14.60 -20.80 -12.90
N ALA A 625 14.50 -19.54 -12.45
CA ALA A 625 13.72 -18.53 -13.14
C ALA A 625 14.43 -17.98 -14.40
N SER A 626 13.63 -17.57 -15.39
CA SER A 626 14.10 -16.86 -16.58
C SER A 626 13.60 -15.41 -16.64
N GLY A 627 14.35 -14.51 -17.25
CA GLY A 627 13.90 -13.13 -17.47
C GLY A 627 12.76 -13.08 -18.48
N PHE A 628 13.08 -13.33 -19.74
CA PHE A 628 12.14 -13.34 -20.86
C PHE A 628 12.14 -14.70 -21.55
N ILE A 629 10.96 -15.28 -21.78
CA ILE A 629 10.78 -16.50 -22.54
C ILE A 629 9.84 -16.21 -23.71
N PHE A 630 10.28 -16.55 -24.91
CA PHE A 630 9.51 -16.51 -26.15
C PHE A 630 9.36 -17.93 -26.65
N ASN A 631 8.14 -18.45 -26.73
CA ASN A 631 7.86 -19.80 -27.22
C ASN A 631 6.93 -19.73 -28.43
N ASN A 632 7.37 -20.28 -29.56
CA ASN A 632 6.65 -20.23 -30.84
C ASN A 632 6.18 -18.80 -31.21
N ALA A 633 6.97 -17.79 -30.85
CA ALA A 633 6.64 -16.39 -31.05
C ALA A 633 7.08 -15.93 -32.44
N THR A 634 6.26 -15.14 -33.15
CA THR A 634 6.58 -14.71 -34.52
C THR A 634 6.34 -13.24 -34.83
N ARG A 635 7.18 -12.63 -35.68
CA ARG A 635 7.02 -11.24 -36.17
C ARG A 635 6.92 -10.20 -35.05
N ASN A 636 7.52 -10.45 -33.89
CA ASN A 636 7.54 -9.51 -32.78
C ASN A 636 8.74 -8.57 -32.89
N GLN A 637 8.63 -7.38 -32.28
CA GLN A 637 9.74 -6.46 -32.09
C GLN A 637 10.15 -6.47 -30.61
N VAL A 638 11.37 -6.89 -30.32
CA VAL A 638 11.92 -7.01 -28.96
C VAL A 638 13.14 -6.10 -28.85
N THR A 639 13.02 -4.97 -28.16
CA THR A 639 14.10 -3.96 -28.11
C THR A 639 14.20 -3.17 -26.81
N LEU A 640 15.39 -2.74 -26.41
CA LEU A 640 15.62 -1.96 -25.18
C LEU A 640 15.20 -2.67 -23.89
N ASN A 641 15.15 -4.00 -23.89
CA ASN A 641 14.78 -4.77 -22.71
C ASN A 641 16.01 -5.19 -21.92
N ASN A 642 15.84 -5.38 -20.60
CA ASN A 642 16.92 -5.70 -19.68
C ASN A 642 16.62 -6.95 -18.84
N ALA A 643 17.47 -7.96 -18.89
CA ALA A 643 17.29 -9.22 -18.18
C ALA A 643 18.52 -9.56 -17.33
N ASN A 644 18.52 -9.22 -16.04
CA ASN A 644 19.71 -9.39 -15.20
C ASN A 644 19.49 -10.32 -14.02
N ASN A 645 20.56 -11.05 -13.66
CA ASN A 645 20.59 -11.90 -12.47
C ASN A 645 19.48 -12.96 -12.49
N ASN A 646 19.23 -13.57 -13.66
CA ASN A 646 18.29 -14.68 -13.82
C ASN A 646 19.00 -16.02 -13.78
N PRO A 647 18.59 -16.96 -12.92
CA PRO A 647 19.35 -18.20 -12.76
C PRO A 647 19.36 -19.12 -13.98
N LEU A 648 18.28 -19.16 -14.76
CA LEU A 648 18.17 -20.03 -15.94
C LEU A 648 18.55 -19.30 -17.23
N TYR A 649 17.71 -18.37 -17.69
CA TYR A 649 17.97 -17.60 -18.91
C TYR A 649 17.70 -16.11 -18.69
N GLY A 650 18.54 -15.24 -19.26
CA GLY A 650 18.20 -13.83 -19.42
C GLY A 650 17.05 -13.69 -20.43
N MET A 651 17.29 -14.08 -21.68
CA MET A 651 16.29 -14.13 -22.76
C MET A 651 16.36 -15.47 -23.51
N ALA A 652 15.24 -16.18 -23.58
CA ALA A 652 15.12 -17.46 -24.27
C ALA A 652 14.14 -17.38 -25.44
N PHE A 653 14.54 -17.89 -26.61
CA PHE A 653 13.73 -18.00 -27.82
C PHE A 653 13.61 -19.48 -28.20
N LEU A 654 12.41 -20.03 -28.03
CA LEU A 654 12.07 -21.43 -28.24
C LEU A 654 11.13 -21.50 -29.43
N ASP A 655 11.48 -22.27 -30.45
CA ASP A 655 10.73 -22.47 -31.70
C ASP A 655 10.26 -21.15 -32.36
N SER A 656 10.97 -20.04 -32.10
CA SER A 656 10.49 -18.70 -32.41
C SER A 656 11.09 -18.21 -33.74
N LYS A 657 10.27 -17.55 -34.57
CA LYS A 657 10.65 -17.22 -35.96
C LYS A 657 10.30 -15.81 -36.38
N GLN A 658 11.06 -15.21 -37.30
CA GLN A 658 10.74 -13.89 -37.90
C GLN A 658 10.65 -12.74 -36.88
N ASN A 659 11.23 -12.83 -35.69
CA ASN A 659 11.23 -11.73 -34.72
C ASN A 659 12.41 -10.77 -34.98
N SER A 660 12.20 -9.48 -34.73
CA SER A 660 13.23 -8.45 -34.76
C SER A 660 13.75 -8.20 -33.34
N ILE A 661 14.99 -8.58 -33.05
CA ILE A 661 15.55 -8.56 -31.69
C ILE A 661 16.80 -7.69 -31.66
N PHE A 662 16.78 -6.53 -31.02
CA PHE A 662 17.91 -5.60 -31.06
C PHE A 662 17.95 -4.64 -29.87
N ASN A 663 19.14 -4.18 -29.46
CA ASN A 663 19.33 -3.27 -28.31
C ASN A 663 18.83 -3.82 -26.97
N ASN A 664 18.90 -5.13 -26.76
CA ASN A 664 18.56 -5.74 -25.47
C ASN A 664 19.83 -5.99 -24.65
N SER A 665 19.69 -6.04 -23.33
CA SER A 665 20.76 -6.40 -22.40
C SER A 665 20.35 -7.61 -21.59
N ALA A 666 21.21 -8.62 -21.53
CA ALA A 666 21.08 -9.73 -20.61
C ALA A 666 22.45 -9.98 -19.96
N LEU A 667 22.58 -9.65 -18.67
CA LEU A 667 23.86 -9.73 -17.96
C LEU A 667 23.73 -10.50 -16.65
N SER A 668 24.83 -11.15 -16.24
CA SER A 668 24.94 -11.84 -14.96
C SER A 668 23.87 -12.93 -14.76
N ASN A 669 23.39 -13.57 -15.83
CA ASN A 669 22.44 -14.68 -15.74
C ASN A 669 23.21 -15.99 -15.61
N SER A 670 23.01 -16.77 -14.54
CA SER A 670 23.92 -17.89 -14.24
C SER A 670 23.84 -19.06 -15.23
N GLY A 671 22.71 -19.27 -15.89
CA GLY A 671 22.55 -20.31 -16.91
C GLY A 671 23.06 -19.83 -18.27
N LYS A 672 22.31 -18.96 -18.95
CA LYS A 672 22.72 -18.26 -20.18
C LYS A 672 22.10 -16.85 -20.22
N ASP A 673 22.80 -15.89 -20.81
CA ASP A 673 22.22 -14.57 -21.08
C ASP A 673 21.21 -14.65 -22.23
N TYR A 674 21.57 -15.35 -23.31
CA TYR A 674 20.67 -15.66 -24.43
C TYR A 674 20.59 -17.15 -24.72
N TYR A 675 19.40 -17.68 -24.94
CA TYR A 675 19.21 -19.06 -25.38
C TYR A 675 18.30 -19.10 -26.59
N CYS A 676 18.67 -19.86 -27.62
CA CYS A 676 17.82 -20.14 -28.76
C CYS A 676 17.67 -21.65 -28.91
N SER A 677 16.48 -22.14 -29.23
CA SER A 677 16.35 -23.54 -29.66
C SER A 677 16.89 -23.71 -31.09
N PRO A 678 17.36 -24.91 -31.49
CA PRO A 678 17.85 -25.16 -32.86
C PRO A 678 16.80 -24.90 -33.95
N SER A 679 15.53 -25.02 -33.61
CA SER A 679 14.36 -24.79 -34.47
C SER A 679 13.97 -23.31 -34.60
N SER A 680 14.55 -22.43 -33.78
CA SER A 680 14.33 -20.98 -33.88
C SER A 680 15.09 -20.43 -35.09
N GLY A 681 14.41 -19.71 -35.98
CA GLY A 681 14.97 -19.32 -37.27
C GLY A 681 14.36 -18.06 -37.86
N GLY A 682 15.13 -17.27 -38.61
CA GLY A 682 14.68 -15.94 -39.08
C GLY A 682 14.54 -14.93 -37.94
N LEU A 683 15.26 -15.12 -36.83
CA LEU A 683 15.42 -14.09 -35.81
C LEU A 683 16.41 -13.06 -36.35
N TYR A 684 15.92 -11.89 -36.71
CA TYR A 684 16.76 -10.81 -37.24
C TYR A 684 17.22 -9.96 -36.06
N ALA A 685 18.49 -10.09 -35.67
CA ALA A 685 19.15 -8.92 -35.13
C ALA A 685 19.23 -7.92 -36.27
N ASN A 686 18.44 -6.85 -36.19
CA ASN A 686 18.59 -5.75 -37.13
C ASN A 686 20.09 -5.40 -37.15
N PRO A 687 20.78 -5.31 -38.31
CA PRO A 687 22.20 -4.94 -38.37
C PRO A 687 22.56 -3.65 -37.61
N ILE A 688 21.53 -2.90 -37.23
CA ILE A 688 21.53 -1.62 -36.52
C ILE A 688 21.58 -1.74 -34.98
N GLY A 689 21.21 -2.86 -34.35
CA GLY A 689 21.15 -2.92 -32.88
C GLY A 689 21.85 -4.11 -32.25
N ILE A 690 22.52 -3.85 -31.12
CA ILE A 690 23.40 -4.78 -30.42
C ILE A 690 22.64 -5.39 -29.25
N ASN A 691 22.59 -6.71 -29.19
CA ASN A 691 22.13 -7.40 -27.99
C ASN A 691 23.37 -7.70 -27.13
N LEU A 692 23.41 -7.16 -25.91
CA LEU A 692 24.53 -7.32 -24.98
C LEU A 692 24.31 -8.56 -24.10
N GLY A 693 25.28 -9.46 -24.07
CA GLY A 693 25.32 -10.63 -23.19
C GLY A 693 26.66 -11.38 -23.33
N LEU A 694 27.06 -12.10 -22.28
CA LEU A 694 28.33 -12.82 -22.21
C LEU A 694 28.19 -14.30 -22.61
N MET A 695 27.06 -14.91 -22.25
CA MET A 695 26.80 -16.33 -22.48
C MET A 695 25.60 -16.53 -23.39
N SER A 696 25.79 -17.21 -24.52
CA SER A 696 24.69 -17.59 -25.40
C SER A 696 24.72 -19.07 -25.76
N ASN A 697 23.61 -19.59 -26.27
CA ASN A 697 23.57 -20.90 -26.92
C ASN A 697 22.65 -20.89 -28.13
N TYR A 698 23.13 -21.44 -29.26
CA TYR A 698 22.45 -21.56 -30.56
C TYR A 698 21.85 -20.27 -31.17
N CYS A 699 22.07 -19.11 -30.56
CA CYS A 699 21.63 -17.82 -31.11
C CYS A 699 22.65 -17.28 -32.12
N GLY A 700 22.75 -17.91 -33.29
CA GLY A 700 23.75 -17.55 -34.32
C GLY A 700 23.64 -16.13 -34.91
N TRP A 701 22.55 -15.41 -34.60
CA TRP A 701 22.31 -14.02 -34.98
C TRP A 701 22.79 -13.01 -33.93
N LEU A 702 23.06 -13.45 -32.70
CA LEU A 702 23.85 -12.65 -31.80
C LEU A 702 25.28 -12.70 -32.34
N VAL A 703 25.78 -11.54 -32.77
CA VAL A 703 27.22 -11.36 -32.93
C VAL A 703 27.82 -11.57 -31.54
N LEU A 704 28.38 -12.75 -31.33
CA LEU A 704 28.93 -13.20 -30.06
C LEU A 704 30.43 -13.29 -30.11
N GLN A 705 31.02 -12.85 -29.00
CA GLN A 705 32.33 -13.22 -28.49
C GLN A 705 33.55 -12.85 -29.33
N PRO A 706 34.21 -11.75 -28.99
CA PRO A 706 35.66 -11.77 -28.85
C PRO A 706 36.05 -12.04 -27.41
N LYS A 707 37.24 -12.59 -27.23
CA LYS A 707 38.04 -12.36 -26.03
C LYS A 707 38.10 -10.84 -25.82
N VAL A 708 37.28 -10.30 -24.92
CA VAL A 708 37.33 -8.88 -24.58
C VAL A 708 38.67 -8.64 -23.90
N SER A 709 39.60 -7.99 -24.61
CA SER A 709 40.77 -7.42 -23.96
C SER A 709 40.31 -6.25 -23.13
N LEU A 710 40.54 -6.29 -21.82
CA LEU A 710 40.32 -5.15 -20.92
C LEU A 710 41.38 -4.05 -21.12
N ASN A 711 42.45 -4.33 -21.84
CA ASN A 711 43.47 -3.37 -22.24
C ASN A 711 43.35 -3.08 -23.74
N PRO A 712 42.56 -2.07 -24.14
CA PRO A 712 42.53 -1.66 -25.53
C PRO A 712 43.89 -1.07 -25.94
N PRO A 713 44.33 -1.22 -27.19
CA PRO A 713 45.61 -0.67 -27.66
C PRO A 713 45.57 0.87 -27.83
N CYS A 714 44.77 1.57 -27.01
CA CYS A 714 44.63 3.01 -26.99
C CYS A 714 45.98 3.68 -26.71
N SER A 715 46.37 4.64 -27.54
CA SER A 715 47.65 5.33 -27.41
C SER A 715 47.65 6.68 -28.12
N ALA A 716 48.60 7.53 -27.72
CA ALA A 716 48.92 8.77 -28.40
C ALA A 716 49.93 8.46 -29.53
N LEU A 717 49.56 8.74 -30.77
CA LEU A 717 50.31 8.37 -31.98
C LEU A 717 51.05 9.59 -32.54
N SER A 718 52.35 9.66 -32.24
CA SER A 718 53.27 10.72 -32.69
C SER A 718 54.00 10.38 -34.00
N SER A 719 53.80 9.19 -34.54
CA SER A 719 54.38 8.70 -35.81
C SER A 719 53.33 7.95 -36.63
N SER A 720 53.53 7.88 -37.95
CA SER A 720 52.72 7.04 -38.84
C SER A 720 52.62 5.62 -38.28
N SER A 721 51.39 5.12 -38.13
CA SER A 721 51.12 3.81 -37.53
C SER A 721 49.98 3.11 -38.26
N ASP A 722 50.08 1.80 -38.43
CA ASP A 722 49.00 0.95 -38.94
C ASP A 722 48.46 0.08 -37.81
N ILE A 723 47.27 0.45 -37.32
CA ILE A 723 46.61 -0.21 -36.19
C ILE A 723 45.47 -1.04 -36.74
N VAL A 724 45.57 -2.36 -36.55
CA VAL A 724 44.52 -3.30 -36.90
C VAL A 724 44.00 -3.95 -35.61
N LEU A 725 42.70 -3.81 -35.33
CA LEU A 725 42.10 -4.50 -34.19
C LEU A 725 41.95 -5.99 -34.48
N GLY A 726 42.36 -6.85 -33.54
CA GLY A 726 42.19 -8.30 -33.62
C GLY A 726 41.03 -8.86 -32.80
N ALA A 727 40.31 -8.02 -32.07
CA ALA A 727 39.19 -8.38 -31.20
C ALA A 727 38.35 -7.15 -30.86
N ASP A 728 37.07 -7.34 -30.48
CA ASP A 728 36.28 -6.26 -29.88
C ASP A 728 36.76 -5.98 -28.44
N PHE A 729 36.60 -4.74 -27.97
CA PHE A 729 37.01 -4.37 -26.62
C PHE A 729 36.09 -3.34 -25.95
N ILE A 730 36.19 -3.28 -24.62
CA ILE A 730 35.51 -2.29 -23.77
C ILE A 730 36.48 -1.15 -23.44
N TYR A 731 36.02 0.09 -23.55
CA TYR A 731 36.74 1.32 -23.19
C TYR A 731 36.12 1.98 -21.94
N PRO A 732 36.72 1.79 -20.75
CA PRO A 732 36.15 2.29 -19.49
C PRO A 732 36.64 3.68 -19.06
N TYR A 733 37.53 4.33 -19.83
CA TYR A 733 38.33 5.46 -19.30
C TYR A 733 37.77 6.86 -19.56
N GLY A 734 36.68 7.01 -20.31
CA GLY A 734 35.98 8.28 -20.54
C GLY A 734 36.75 9.37 -21.32
N GLY A 735 38.02 9.13 -21.66
CA GLY A 735 38.88 10.04 -22.42
C GLY A 735 38.97 9.71 -23.92
N THR A 736 40.08 10.12 -24.54
CA THR A 736 40.40 9.74 -25.93
C THR A 736 41.12 8.39 -25.95
N CYS A 737 40.68 7.44 -26.78
CA CYS A 737 41.39 6.17 -26.98
C CYS A 737 42.62 6.35 -27.90
N PHE A 738 42.42 6.75 -29.16
CA PHE A 738 43.50 7.06 -30.09
C PHE A 738 43.62 8.56 -30.32
N SER A 739 44.76 9.14 -29.98
CA SER A 739 45.06 10.55 -30.30
C SER A 739 46.15 10.61 -31.36
N VAL A 740 45.80 10.98 -32.59
CA VAL A 740 46.74 11.11 -33.71
C VAL A 740 47.09 12.57 -33.88
N TYR A 741 48.36 12.94 -33.76
CA TYR A 741 48.73 14.36 -33.80
C TYR A 741 50.03 14.64 -34.55
N LYS A 742 50.12 15.85 -35.07
CA LYS A 742 51.33 16.42 -35.68
C LYS A 742 51.77 17.67 -34.92
N SER A 743 53.06 17.76 -34.62
CA SER A 743 53.73 18.92 -34.03
C SER A 743 55.04 19.21 -34.77
N GLY A 744 55.84 20.17 -34.30
CA GLY A 744 57.17 20.42 -34.86
C GLY A 744 58.14 19.23 -34.74
N SER A 745 57.91 18.33 -33.77
CA SER A 745 58.76 17.17 -33.48
C SER A 745 58.03 15.83 -33.65
N SER A 746 56.78 15.80 -34.08
CA SER A 746 55.98 14.58 -34.27
C SER A 746 55.12 14.64 -35.52
N SER A 747 54.91 13.50 -36.17
CA SER A 747 54.10 13.40 -37.38
C SER A 747 53.32 12.10 -37.39
N GLY A 748 52.13 12.10 -36.78
CA GLY A 748 51.10 11.06 -36.95
C GLY A 748 50.42 11.05 -38.32
N ASN A 749 51.03 11.66 -39.34
CA ASN A 749 50.52 11.62 -40.71
C ASN A 749 50.51 10.17 -41.24
N ASN A 750 49.61 9.89 -42.19
CA ASN A 750 49.45 8.58 -42.84
C ASN A 750 49.01 7.42 -41.93
N THR A 751 48.66 7.69 -40.66
CA THR A 751 48.17 6.67 -39.73
C THR A 751 46.86 6.04 -40.22
N ILE A 752 46.77 4.71 -40.15
CA ILE A 752 45.57 3.92 -40.44
C ILE A 752 45.10 3.26 -39.14
N ILE A 753 43.82 3.42 -38.82
CA ILE A 753 43.12 2.70 -37.75
C ILE A 753 42.02 1.88 -38.41
N ASP A 754 42.29 0.59 -38.59
CA ASP A 754 41.35 -0.38 -39.15
C ASP A 754 40.83 -1.29 -38.03
N CYS A 755 39.54 -1.23 -37.76
CA CYS A 755 38.96 -2.12 -36.76
C CYS A 755 38.69 -3.52 -37.30
N ASN A 756 38.85 -3.76 -38.61
CA ASN A 756 38.63 -5.08 -39.22
C ASN A 756 37.25 -5.68 -38.88
N GLY A 757 36.22 -4.84 -38.80
CA GLY A 757 34.86 -5.23 -38.40
C GLY A 757 34.61 -5.34 -36.90
N HIS A 758 35.64 -5.21 -36.06
CA HIS A 758 35.54 -5.31 -34.62
C HIS A 758 34.84 -4.10 -33.97
N ALA A 759 34.23 -4.38 -32.81
CA ALA A 759 33.50 -3.41 -32.02
C ALA A 759 34.33 -2.77 -30.90
N VAL A 760 34.04 -1.50 -30.62
CA VAL A 760 34.60 -0.76 -29.51
C VAL A 760 33.48 -0.12 -28.72
N LEU A 761 33.29 -0.58 -27.48
CA LEU A 761 32.20 -0.16 -26.60
C LEU A 761 32.73 0.74 -25.48
N ALA A 762 32.34 2.01 -25.45
CA ALA A 762 32.61 2.89 -24.31
C ALA A 762 31.60 2.65 -23.18
N THR A 763 32.08 2.49 -21.95
CA THR A 763 31.22 2.43 -20.75
C THR A 763 31.21 3.74 -19.96
N ALA A 764 32.19 4.62 -20.19
CA ALA A 764 32.30 5.94 -19.55
C ALA A 764 32.31 7.11 -20.56
N GLY A 765 31.95 6.86 -21.82
CA GLY A 765 31.99 7.86 -22.90
C GLY A 765 33.39 8.14 -23.45
N GLY A 766 33.65 9.39 -23.86
CA GLY A 766 34.91 9.86 -24.46
C GLY A 766 34.94 9.97 -26.00
N THR A 767 36.14 9.80 -26.57
CA THR A 767 36.40 9.83 -28.03
C THR A 767 37.19 8.60 -28.45
N PHE A 768 36.76 7.90 -29.50
CA PHE A 768 37.50 6.74 -29.99
C PHE A 768 38.75 7.15 -30.77
N VAL A 769 38.62 8.04 -31.76
CA VAL A 769 39.76 8.61 -32.50
C VAL A 769 39.67 10.14 -32.52
N ASN A 770 40.72 10.81 -32.07
CA ASN A 770 40.90 12.26 -32.19
C ASN A 770 42.13 12.58 -33.04
N VAL A 771 41.95 13.28 -34.16
CA VAL A 771 43.02 13.66 -35.09
C VAL A 771 43.28 15.16 -34.99
N VAL A 772 44.52 15.57 -34.71
CA VAL A 772 44.89 16.99 -34.51
C VAL A 772 46.09 17.35 -35.37
N ASN A 773 45.93 18.27 -36.33
CA ASN A 773 46.98 18.74 -37.25
C ASN A 773 47.62 17.68 -38.17
N ALA A 774 47.17 16.42 -38.13
CA ALA A 774 47.72 15.33 -38.93
C ALA A 774 46.98 15.17 -40.27
N THR A 775 47.71 14.72 -41.30
CA THR A 775 47.19 14.55 -42.66
C THR A 775 47.17 13.10 -43.10
N ASN A 776 46.25 12.75 -44.00
CA ASN A 776 46.08 11.40 -44.56
C ASN A 776 45.81 10.32 -43.48
N VAL A 777 45.05 10.67 -42.44
CA VAL A 777 44.68 9.72 -41.38
C VAL A 777 43.41 8.98 -41.78
N ARG A 778 43.40 7.65 -41.66
CA ARG A 778 42.27 6.79 -42.03
C ARG A 778 41.68 6.10 -40.81
N VAL A 779 40.36 6.14 -40.66
CA VAL A 779 39.60 5.36 -39.67
C VAL A 779 38.58 4.52 -40.42
N GLN A 780 38.71 3.19 -40.38
CA GLN A 780 37.93 2.32 -41.24
C GLN A 780 37.44 1.03 -40.60
N ASN A 781 36.32 0.53 -41.12
CA ASN A 781 35.71 -0.75 -40.78
C ASN A 781 35.42 -0.93 -39.28
N CYS A 782 35.12 0.15 -38.55
CA CYS A 782 34.90 0.13 -37.10
C CYS A 782 33.44 0.05 -36.71
N ARG A 783 33.11 -0.69 -35.63
CA ARG A 783 31.82 -0.61 -34.95
C ARG A 783 31.97 0.12 -33.61
N ILE A 784 31.69 1.42 -33.57
CA ILE A 784 32.00 2.29 -32.43
C ILE A 784 30.72 2.65 -31.67
N ILE A 785 30.64 2.36 -30.38
CA ILE A 785 29.38 2.39 -29.60
C ILE A 785 29.55 3.20 -28.32
N ASN A 786 28.56 4.06 -28.03
CA ASN A 786 28.42 4.86 -26.79
C ASN A 786 29.54 5.89 -26.53
N PHE A 787 30.34 6.25 -27.54
CA PHE A 787 31.22 7.42 -27.45
C PHE A 787 30.39 8.68 -27.77
N PRO A 788 30.39 9.72 -26.91
CA PRO A 788 29.79 11.01 -27.22
C PRO A 788 30.31 11.63 -28.52
N THR A 789 31.62 11.49 -28.79
CA THR A 789 32.26 11.95 -30.03
C THR A 789 33.20 10.86 -30.55
N PRO A 790 32.67 9.81 -31.22
CA PRO A 790 33.41 8.65 -31.68
C PRO A 790 34.65 9.01 -32.51
N ILE A 791 34.48 9.85 -33.54
CA ILE A 791 35.57 10.30 -34.40
C ILE A 791 35.59 11.83 -34.43
N SER A 792 36.73 12.42 -34.13
CA SER A 792 36.96 13.86 -34.13
C SER A 792 38.21 14.21 -34.93
N ALA A 793 38.17 15.30 -35.69
CA ALA A 793 39.31 15.83 -36.41
C ALA A 793 39.38 17.36 -36.32
N SER A 794 40.55 17.90 -35.94
CA SER A 794 40.84 19.33 -35.83
C SER A 794 42.04 19.71 -36.70
N ALA A 795 41.87 20.66 -37.62
CA ALA A 795 42.93 21.13 -38.53
C ALA A 795 43.66 19.98 -39.28
N ALA A 796 42.92 18.94 -39.64
CA ALA A 796 43.44 17.66 -40.13
C ALA A 796 42.81 17.22 -41.46
N GLN A 797 43.45 16.28 -42.16
CA GLN A 797 42.86 15.57 -43.31
C GLN A 797 42.49 14.14 -42.87
N LEU A 798 41.20 13.94 -42.56
CA LEU A 798 40.64 12.66 -42.10
C LEU A 798 39.88 11.96 -43.23
N ALA A 799 40.11 10.67 -43.40
CA ALA A 799 39.27 9.77 -44.16
C ALA A 799 38.56 8.78 -43.21
N ALA A 800 37.24 8.84 -43.12
CA ALA A 800 36.43 7.88 -42.35
C ALA A 800 35.61 7.01 -43.31
N PHE A 801 35.87 5.71 -43.32
CA PHE A 801 35.35 4.79 -44.33
C PHE A 801 34.67 3.56 -43.70
N ASN A 802 33.44 3.26 -44.11
CA ASN A 802 32.74 2.02 -43.72
C ASN A 802 32.65 1.79 -42.19
N ASN A 803 32.48 2.87 -41.42
CA ASN A 803 32.30 2.77 -39.97
C ASN A 803 30.83 2.69 -39.60
N THR A 804 30.49 1.92 -38.57
CA THR A 804 29.18 1.85 -37.94
C THR A 804 29.24 2.50 -36.56
N ILE A 805 28.53 3.60 -36.35
CA ILE A 805 28.56 4.41 -35.14
C ILE A 805 27.19 4.41 -34.46
N LEU A 806 27.13 4.12 -33.16
CA LEU A 806 25.88 4.01 -32.41
C LEU A 806 25.91 4.86 -31.13
N ASN A 807 24.79 5.54 -30.84
CA ASN A 807 24.51 6.26 -29.60
C ASN A 807 25.55 7.37 -29.29
N ALA A 808 25.82 8.24 -30.26
CA ALA A 808 26.74 9.36 -30.09
C ALA A 808 26.00 10.69 -29.87
N SER A 809 26.64 11.64 -29.20
CA SER A 809 26.18 13.04 -29.26
C SER A 809 26.45 13.60 -30.65
N THR A 810 27.67 13.44 -31.14
CA THR A 810 28.06 13.76 -32.53
C THR A 810 28.87 12.59 -33.09
N GLY A 811 28.37 11.92 -34.13
CA GLY A 811 29.01 10.72 -34.68
C GLY A 811 30.42 10.98 -35.24
N ILE A 812 30.53 11.96 -36.14
CA ILE A 812 31.82 12.44 -36.67
C ILE A 812 31.86 13.96 -36.56
N PHE A 813 32.88 14.50 -35.87
CA PHE A 813 33.09 15.93 -35.71
C PHE A 813 34.33 16.41 -36.47
N LEU A 814 34.15 17.38 -37.35
CA LEU A 814 35.22 18.00 -38.15
C LEU A 814 35.29 19.50 -37.80
N ASN A 815 36.45 19.97 -37.33
CA ASN A 815 36.69 21.35 -36.98
C ASN A 815 37.95 21.87 -37.69
N HIS A 816 37.83 22.85 -38.58
CA HIS A 816 38.93 23.29 -39.46
C HIS A 816 39.61 22.16 -40.26
N ALA A 817 38.94 21.02 -40.46
CA ALA A 817 39.48 19.81 -41.06
C ALA A 817 39.23 19.79 -42.59
N ASN A 818 40.09 20.50 -43.32
CA ASN A 818 39.96 20.62 -44.77
C ASN A 818 40.26 19.28 -45.48
N LEU A 819 39.61 19.04 -46.63
CA LEU A 819 39.82 17.85 -47.47
C LEU A 819 39.49 16.51 -46.78
N ALA A 820 38.57 16.52 -45.81
CA ALA A 820 38.10 15.29 -45.19
C ALA A 820 37.19 14.48 -46.14
N SER A 821 37.26 13.15 -46.06
CA SER A 821 36.48 12.22 -46.89
C SER A 821 35.72 11.22 -46.01
N LEU A 822 34.40 11.30 -46.00
CA LEU A 822 33.53 10.45 -45.20
C LEU A 822 32.68 9.58 -46.14
N THR A 823 32.96 8.30 -46.23
CA THR A 823 32.28 7.41 -47.18
C THR A 823 31.78 6.11 -46.58
N MET A 824 30.60 5.67 -46.99
CA MET A 824 29.97 4.42 -46.56
C MET A 824 29.78 4.25 -45.04
N ASN A 825 29.77 5.34 -44.27
CA ASN A 825 29.54 5.26 -42.83
C ASN A 825 28.05 5.10 -42.52
N ARG A 826 27.75 4.42 -41.42
CA ARG A 826 26.39 4.18 -40.91
C ARG A 826 26.29 4.72 -39.49
N ILE A 827 25.45 5.71 -39.26
CA ILE A 827 25.34 6.39 -37.96
C ILE A 827 23.91 6.27 -37.42
N PHE A 828 23.79 5.85 -36.15
CA PHE A 828 22.53 5.46 -35.53
C PHE A 828 22.30 6.18 -34.20
N ASN A 829 21.03 6.50 -33.91
CA ASN A 829 20.55 6.97 -32.60
C ASN A 829 21.45 8.07 -32.01
N SER A 830 21.85 9.03 -32.83
CA SER A 830 22.80 10.07 -32.43
C SER A 830 22.15 11.45 -32.50
N THR A 831 22.63 12.42 -31.72
CA THR A 831 22.07 13.78 -31.80
C THR A 831 22.47 14.46 -33.11
N SER A 832 23.75 14.38 -33.49
CA SER A 832 24.25 14.79 -34.80
C SER A 832 24.99 13.62 -35.45
N GLY A 833 24.77 13.39 -36.75
CA GLY A 833 25.45 12.33 -37.49
C GLY A 833 26.86 12.76 -37.84
N VAL A 834 26.99 13.70 -38.78
CA VAL A 834 28.23 14.43 -39.05
C VAL A 834 28.05 15.90 -38.72
N MET A 835 29.02 16.49 -38.03
CA MET A 835 29.11 17.93 -37.84
C MET A 835 30.42 18.45 -38.44
N ILE A 836 30.29 19.38 -39.37
CA ILE A 836 31.35 20.03 -40.11
C ILE A 836 31.37 21.49 -39.69
N ASP A 837 32.48 21.96 -39.12
CA ASP A 837 32.62 23.31 -38.60
C ASP A 837 33.91 23.93 -39.13
N HIS A 838 33.82 25.09 -39.79
CA HIS A 838 34.94 25.82 -40.40
C HIS A 838 35.84 24.95 -41.31
N SER A 839 35.30 23.87 -41.87
CA SER A 839 36.05 22.90 -42.67
C SER A 839 35.66 23.00 -44.14
N ASN A 840 36.64 22.97 -45.06
CA ASN A 840 36.43 23.20 -46.48
C ASN A 840 36.81 22.00 -47.35
N ASN A 841 36.20 21.90 -48.53
CA ASN A 841 36.46 20.85 -49.51
C ASN A 841 36.24 19.43 -48.95
N THR A 842 35.24 19.26 -48.08
CA THR A 842 34.88 17.96 -47.50
C THR A 842 34.01 17.15 -48.47
N PHE A 843 34.21 15.83 -48.50
CA PHE A 843 33.44 14.91 -49.33
C PHE A 843 32.65 13.92 -48.48
N LEU A 844 31.33 13.86 -48.67
CA LEU A 844 30.43 12.92 -47.99
C LEU A 844 29.70 12.09 -49.04
N GLN A 845 30.00 10.79 -49.13
CA GLN A 845 29.39 9.92 -50.13
C GLN A 845 28.86 8.60 -49.54
N ASN A 846 27.66 8.18 -49.95
CA ASN A 846 27.10 6.87 -49.58
C ASN A 846 26.95 6.64 -48.06
N ASN A 847 26.81 7.70 -47.25
CA ASN A 847 26.64 7.55 -45.80
C ASN A 847 25.15 7.40 -45.46
N ASN A 848 24.85 6.62 -44.41
CA ASN A 848 23.50 6.35 -43.95
C ASN A 848 23.31 6.82 -42.50
N PHE A 849 22.25 7.59 -42.25
CA PHE A 849 21.89 8.16 -40.95
C PHE A 849 20.48 7.69 -40.57
N TYR A 850 20.33 6.98 -39.45
CA TYR A 850 19.04 6.45 -39.01
C TYR A 850 18.75 6.86 -37.57
N ASN A 851 17.55 7.43 -37.35
CA ASN A 851 17.12 7.96 -36.06
C ASN A 851 18.16 8.94 -35.48
N VAL A 852 18.70 9.81 -36.33
CA VAL A 852 19.66 10.84 -35.94
C VAL A 852 18.93 12.18 -35.95
N ASN A 853 19.00 12.98 -34.88
CA ASN A 853 18.23 14.24 -34.84
C ASN A 853 18.62 15.15 -36.00
N THR A 854 19.91 15.37 -36.23
CA THR A 854 20.40 16.02 -37.47
C THR A 854 21.39 15.13 -38.19
N GLY A 855 21.05 14.64 -39.39
CA GLY A 855 21.90 13.73 -40.16
C GLY A 855 23.28 14.35 -40.44
N ILE A 856 23.30 15.50 -41.10
CA ILE A 856 24.54 16.24 -41.40
C ILE A 856 24.35 17.71 -41.06
N THR A 857 25.31 18.30 -40.36
CA THR A 857 25.38 19.74 -40.06
C THR A 857 26.66 20.31 -40.66
N ALA A 858 26.57 21.40 -41.43
CA ALA A 858 27.74 22.15 -41.92
C ALA A 858 27.64 23.64 -41.54
N LEU A 859 28.59 24.10 -40.73
CA LEU A 859 28.68 25.43 -40.14
C LEU A 859 29.92 26.15 -40.67
N PHE A 860 29.74 27.34 -41.24
CA PHE A 860 30.85 28.19 -41.70
C PHE A 860 31.84 27.46 -42.64
N SER A 861 31.33 26.51 -43.42
CA SER A 861 32.11 25.62 -44.30
C SER A 861 31.94 25.99 -45.76
N SER A 862 32.89 25.61 -46.61
CA SER A 862 32.77 25.83 -48.05
C SER A 862 33.20 24.65 -48.90
N SER A 863 32.62 24.55 -50.10
CA SER A 863 32.98 23.53 -51.10
C SER A 863 32.75 22.09 -50.62
N THR A 864 31.77 21.84 -49.74
CA THR A 864 31.45 20.48 -49.31
C THR A 864 30.55 19.80 -50.34
N ARG A 865 30.89 18.56 -50.71
CA ARG A 865 30.08 17.75 -51.62
C ARG A 865 29.35 16.66 -50.84
N PHE A 866 28.01 16.66 -50.97
CA PHE A 866 27.11 15.69 -50.39
C PHE A 866 26.49 14.85 -51.52
N GLU A 867 26.88 13.59 -51.61
CA GLU A 867 26.51 12.72 -52.72
C GLU A 867 25.95 11.36 -52.25
N ASN A 868 24.76 11.01 -52.72
CA ASN A 868 24.13 9.71 -52.43
C ASN A 868 24.07 9.32 -50.94
N ASN A 869 23.90 10.30 -50.05
CA ASN A 869 23.72 10.03 -48.62
C ASN A 869 22.25 9.81 -48.30
N THR A 870 21.96 8.92 -47.36
CA THR A 870 20.60 8.63 -46.89
C THR A 870 20.44 9.06 -45.44
N ALA A 871 19.44 9.86 -45.12
CA ALA A 871 19.03 10.15 -43.76
C ALA A 871 17.54 9.81 -43.60
N VAL A 872 17.18 9.07 -42.56
CA VAL A 872 15.81 8.59 -42.31
C VAL A 872 15.42 8.67 -40.83
N ASN A 873 14.16 9.04 -40.55
CA ASN A 873 13.54 9.07 -39.21
C ASN A 873 14.25 10.01 -38.21
N GLY A 874 14.80 11.13 -38.70
CA GLY A 874 15.42 12.19 -37.89
C GLY A 874 14.55 13.43 -37.73
N VAL A 875 15.11 14.51 -37.17
CA VAL A 875 14.46 15.83 -37.14
C VAL A 875 14.85 16.64 -38.39
N VAL A 876 16.14 16.69 -38.71
CA VAL A 876 16.70 17.37 -39.88
C VAL A 876 17.61 16.42 -40.65
N GLY A 877 17.44 16.33 -41.98
CA GLY A 877 18.36 15.54 -42.81
C GLY A 877 19.72 16.22 -42.96
N ILE A 878 19.74 17.39 -43.61
CA ILE A 878 20.95 18.22 -43.79
C ILE A 878 20.67 19.66 -43.34
N LEU A 879 21.53 20.20 -42.48
CA LEU A 879 21.51 21.58 -42.02
C LEU A 879 22.77 22.32 -42.49
N LEU A 880 22.58 23.40 -43.25
CA LEU A 880 23.65 24.30 -43.70
C LEU A 880 23.48 25.67 -43.05
N ARG A 881 24.48 26.14 -42.31
CA ARG A 881 24.47 27.49 -41.71
C ARG A 881 25.75 28.23 -42.03
N ASN A 882 25.61 29.38 -42.68
CA ASN A 882 26.75 30.20 -43.13
C ASN A 882 27.78 29.44 -43.98
N SER A 883 27.37 28.35 -44.62
CA SER A 883 28.18 27.52 -45.51
C SER A 883 27.89 27.82 -46.98
N THR A 884 28.93 27.87 -47.82
CA THR A 884 28.85 28.34 -49.23
C THR A 884 29.47 27.35 -50.22
N ALA A 885 29.17 27.49 -51.51
CA ALA A 885 29.78 26.67 -52.58
C ALA A 885 29.58 25.14 -52.43
N ASN A 886 28.53 24.71 -51.74
CA ASN A 886 28.28 23.29 -51.47
C ASN A 886 27.64 22.61 -52.69
N GLN A 887 27.92 21.32 -52.89
CA GLN A 887 27.37 20.53 -54.00
C GLN A 887 26.45 19.44 -53.45
N MET A 888 25.23 19.33 -53.98
CA MET A 888 24.23 18.34 -53.56
C MET A 888 23.84 17.43 -54.73
N HIS A 889 23.95 16.12 -54.58
CA HIS A 889 23.59 15.17 -55.63
C HIS A 889 23.03 13.85 -55.07
N LEU A 890 21.89 13.38 -55.58
CA LEU A 890 21.32 12.05 -55.28
C LEU A 890 21.08 11.71 -53.78
N ASN A 891 20.97 12.69 -52.89
CA ASN A 891 20.73 12.39 -51.46
C ASN A 891 19.26 12.04 -51.18
N SER A 892 19.02 11.19 -50.18
CA SER A 892 17.68 10.74 -49.76
C SER A 892 17.43 11.11 -48.29
N LEU A 893 16.67 12.17 -48.03
CA LEU A 893 16.45 12.80 -46.72
C LEU A 893 14.98 12.69 -46.31
N LEU A 894 14.52 11.46 -46.11
CA LEU A 894 13.10 11.09 -46.02
C LEU A 894 12.65 10.84 -44.58
N ASN A 895 11.34 10.92 -44.34
CA ASN A 895 10.71 10.72 -43.02
C ASN A 895 11.34 11.57 -41.90
N MET A 896 11.70 12.81 -42.20
CA MET A 896 12.15 13.77 -41.18
C MET A 896 10.94 14.42 -40.50
N SER A 897 10.96 14.52 -39.18
CA SER A 897 9.89 15.17 -38.40
C SER A 897 9.91 16.70 -38.50
N GLY A 898 11.08 17.29 -38.78
CA GLY A 898 11.26 18.71 -39.05
C GLY A 898 11.36 18.98 -40.55
N ASN A 899 12.58 18.96 -41.09
CA ASN A 899 12.82 19.19 -42.52
C ASN A 899 13.85 18.24 -43.09
N GLY A 900 13.71 17.84 -44.35
CA GLY A 900 14.76 17.07 -45.00
C GLY A 900 16.02 17.91 -45.22
N MET A 901 15.88 19.20 -45.57
CA MET A 901 16.99 20.12 -45.74
C MET A 901 16.67 21.50 -45.12
N VAL A 902 17.67 22.13 -44.49
CA VAL A 902 17.54 23.47 -43.87
C VAL A 902 18.76 24.32 -44.21
N CYS A 903 18.52 25.56 -44.65
CA CYS A 903 19.56 26.57 -44.85
C CYS A 903 19.33 27.78 -43.94
N ALA A 904 20.41 28.31 -43.37
CA ALA A 904 20.38 29.49 -42.50
C ALA A 904 21.57 30.43 -42.75
N GLY A 905 21.35 31.73 -42.54
CA GLY A 905 22.37 32.75 -42.78
C GLY A 905 22.77 32.83 -44.25
N THR A 906 24.07 32.92 -44.56
CA THR A 906 24.53 33.04 -45.96
C THR A 906 24.14 31.83 -46.82
N SER A 907 23.98 30.64 -46.24
CA SER A 907 23.54 29.42 -46.95
C SER A 907 22.15 29.51 -47.56
N ALA A 908 21.31 30.43 -47.07
CA ALA A 908 19.94 30.63 -47.56
C ALA A 908 19.85 31.66 -48.70
N SER A 909 20.95 32.34 -49.05
CA SER A 909 20.96 33.34 -50.12
C SER A 909 20.81 32.69 -51.51
N VAL A 910 20.24 33.40 -52.48
CA VAL A 910 20.31 33.03 -53.90
C VAL A 910 21.70 33.27 -54.50
N SER A 911 22.53 34.10 -53.85
CA SER A 911 23.86 34.48 -54.34
C SER A 911 24.98 33.54 -53.89
N VAL A 912 24.67 32.48 -53.13
CA VAL A 912 25.69 31.50 -52.77
C VAL A 912 25.97 30.58 -53.94
N ALA A 913 27.26 30.33 -54.20
CA ALA A 913 27.75 29.42 -55.25
C ALA A 913 27.43 27.92 -55.01
N SER A 914 26.46 27.61 -54.14
CA SER A 914 26.03 26.23 -53.89
C SER A 914 25.19 25.72 -55.07
N LEU A 915 25.35 24.44 -55.40
CA LEU A 915 24.78 23.82 -56.59
C LEU A 915 23.99 22.56 -56.23
N ASP A 916 22.78 22.47 -56.76
CA ASP A 916 21.97 21.26 -56.82
C ASP A 916 22.19 20.56 -58.16
N HIS A 917 22.86 19.41 -58.14
CA HIS A 917 23.11 18.58 -59.32
C HIS A 917 21.96 17.61 -59.62
N GLY A 918 20.82 17.71 -58.92
CA GLY A 918 19.63 16.92 -59.19
C GLY A 918 19.60 15.57 -58.47
N GLY A 919 18.41 14.96 -58.50
CA GLY A 919 18.14 13.63 -57.95
C GLY A 919 18.03 13.55 -56.42
N ASN A 920 18.10 14.70 -55.72
CA ASN A 920 17.90 14.74 -54.28
C ASN A 920 16.40 14.58 -53.93
N ARG A 921 16.11 13.87 -52.84
CA ARG A 921 14.76 13.61 -52.33
C ARG A 921 14.71 14.01 -50.87
N CYS A 922 13.70 14.77 -50.45
CA CYS A 922 13.59 15.18 -49.06
C CYS A 922 12.15 15.35 -48.59
N SER A 923 11.91 15.22 -47.29
CA SER A 923 10.58 15.44 -46.69
C SER A 923 10.06 16.86 -46.92
N SER A 924 10.95 17.84 -46.78
CA SER A 924 10.72 19.26 -47.03
C SER A 924 12.05 20.01 -47.07
N ASN A 925 12.05 21.20 -47.65
CA ASN A 925 13.17 22.13 -47.68
C ASN A 925 12.76 23.44 -46.99
N ALA A 926 13.57 23.89 -46.03
CA ALA A 926 13.47 25.21 -45.42
C ALA A 926 14.62 26.12 -45.87
N ASN A 927 14.30 27.16 -46.65
CA ASN A 927 15.17 28.27 -47.06
C ASN A 927 16.39 27.92 -47.94
N CYS A 928 16.57 26.69 -48.42
CA CYS A 928 17.61 26.36 -49.40
C CYS A 928 17.14 26.69 -50.82
N VAL A 929 17.07 27.98 -51.15
CA VAL A 929 16.49 28.52 -52.39
C VAL A 929 17.19 28.09 -53.69
N TRP A 930 18.43 27.63 -53.61
CA TRP A 930 19.24 27.17 -54.75
C TRP A 930 19.02 25.68 -55.10
N MET A 931 18.15 24.97 -54.36
CA MET A 931 17.75 23.57 -54.66
C MET A 931 16.71 23.51 -55.79
N THR A 932 17.14 23.80 -57.02
CA THR A 932 16.25 23.94 -58.19
C THR A 932 16.22 22.73 -59.13
N ALA A 933 17.20 21.84 -59.07
CA ALA A 933 17.30 20.67 -59.96
C ALA A 933 16.65 19.41 -59.37
N SER A 934 16.21 19.46 -58.11
CA SER A 934 15.61 18.35 -57.36
C SER A 934 14.18 18.69 -56.93
N PRO A 935 13.14 18.33 -57.72
CA PRO A 935 11.75 18.78 -57.49
C PRO A 935 11.18 18.42 -56.12
N GLN A 936 11.55 17.25 -55.56
CA GLN A 936 11.12 16.81 -54.22
C GLN A 936 11.77 17.61 -53.09
N CYS A 937 12.74 18.46 -53.42
CA CYS A 937 13.46 19.31 -52.49
C CYS A 937 13.35 20.80 -52.78
N MET A 938 12.42 21.21 -53.63
CA MET A 938 12.18 22.63 -53.80
C MET A 938 11.60 23.24 -52.49
N PRO A 939 12.05 24.44 -52.09
CA PRO A 939 11.39 25.16 -51.00
C PRO A 939 9.92 25.39 -51.38
N LYS A 940 9.01 25.09 -50.46
CA LYS A 940 7.58 25.40 -50.63
C LYS A 940 7.29 26.84 -50.25
#